data_AF-A0AAD5XD11-F1
#
_entry.id   AF-A0AAD5XD11-F1
#
_cell.length_a   1.000
_cell.length_b   1.000
_cell.length_c   1.000
_cell.angle_alpha   90.00
_cell.angle_beta   90.00
_cell.angle_gamma   90.00
#
_symmetry.space_group_name_H-M   'P 1'
#
loop_
_entity.id
_entity.type
_entity.pdbx_description
1 polymer ?
#
loop_
_entity_poly.entity_id
_entity_poly.type
_entity_poly.pdbx_seq_one_letter_code
_entity_poly.pdbx_strand_id
1 'polypeptide(L)'
;MNIHFPQNDLARAEAMLIARTDNQYLVPTDGGVLRGLIQDHVDAGVDMTSRDTFLTKEQYMQMVYNGLKPEPAFKGGGIGNGNIETEVEIGWKGRVVTVEPAILKPRKMWTGKQVITTILLNLTYDKVPLNLISKSKIPAKAWAGAAPEENQVLIMSGNLLTGILDKSQFGASTNGLVHAVYEVYGPQYAGKLLSMFGRLFTNYLQLVGFTCRMDDLRLTDEGDKVRKDLIAKSKGMGREAAMEFVKMPASTATREDMPEKATLESATLQSHLEGVLRDFDKMAGLDGAMKSRTNKLTSEIIAATIPDMLLKPFPKNNMQVMTVSGAKGSGVNVSQISCLLGQQELEGKRVPTMVSGKTLPSFRAFDPSARAGGYITGRFLTGIKPQEYFFHCMAGREGLIDTAVKTSRSGYLQRCLIKHLEGLKVHYDNTVRDSDGSVVQFQYGEDSLDILKQKTLFNMDFCAMNYRALLNRYKPQNLETTGFVNTESVKKYWKKVGKRLTDGSLDPANVDPVMSVLSPSRNLGSVSEAFREMLDEYVESNKNGLLEQKKNKVMSTREQTSWDGDAAVKSKMFKVLMNLKYLYSLVDPGEAVGLLAAQSIGEPSTQMTLNTFHFAGFGAKNVTLGIPRLRELVMTASAKIKTPLMRLPLRPDITMAEGEILAKSISRVSIADIMEKVTVKERLVNTGSSRHKLLTIHLQFWPREFYEKEHGVKPHKLASIIEQRFAILLDKAIAKELKARSKSETFVDEDKIGEALGTFEGLERGTRNGDDDDENGDDGGNENEGSNRRRRQPSLAKGGKKQVSRDDDEQDDRDDDGGNDSDVGDEGDATASKKARNRSQMASYDAADDEDEEAMRDAADEDNDSDKEDEGMIGAGGDDVNEEGLTRGQRLANSSRYLVDYRFDTVKGRWCEIDVQFDASTRKILMVAVVESVCKNTIVHEISGIKKCYPLPNESEQDTSKNLGTEGINLRGMWEFNTIIDVNNIYTNDIAAILNTYGVEAARAAIMSEIGAVFGVYGISVDRRHLSLIADYMTYEGGYKAFNRIGMNSNPSPFAQMSFETTAKFLTTATVSGDVDTLESPSARIVLGQVVRGGTGAFDVRMLVKSSPLAKSEGWIMKETVVGH
;
A
#
# COMPACT_ATOMS: atom_id res chain seq x y z
N MET A 1 7.40 28.92 -2.71
CA MET A 1 7.20 28.94 -1.24
C MET A 1 6.60 30.27 -0.87
N ASN A 2 5.57 30.25 -0.03
CA ASN A 2 5.00 31.46 0.54
C ASN A 2 5.75 31.79 1.83
N ILE A 3 5.88 33.08 2.13
CA ILE A 3 6.43 33.55 3.40
C ILE A 3 5.28 34.16 4.18
N HIS A 4 4.93 33.54 5.30
CA HIS A 4 3.94 34.05 6.23
C HIS A 4 4.69 34.66 7.41
N PHE A 5 4.35 35.91 7.77
CA PHE A 5 5.03 36.64 8.84
C PHE A 5 4.09 36.79 10.05
N PRO A 6 4.31 36.06 11.16
CA PRO A 6 3.48 36.16 12.36
C PRO A 6 3.43 37.60 12.91
N GLN A 7 2.23 38.07 13.27
CA GLN A 7 1.99 39.46 13.70
C GLN A 7 1.89 39.66 15.22
N ASN A 8 1.95 38.59 16.01
CA ASN A 8 1.85 38.66 17.46
C ASN A 8 2.85 37.70 18.15
N ASP A 9 3.12 37.93 19.43
CA ASP A 9 4.13 37.17 20.17
C ASP A 9 3.72 35.72 20.42
N LEU A 10 2.43 35.43 20.51
CA LEU A 10 1.91 34.06 20.65
C LEU A 10 2.26 33.22 19.41
N ALA A 11 1.90 33.71 18.22
CA ALA A 11 2.20 33.04 16.96
C ALA A 11 3.73 32.99 16.68
N ARG A 12 4.48 34.00 17.13
CA ARG A 12 5.96 33.94 17.11
C ARG A 12 6.48 32.80 17.98
N ALA A 13 5.95 32.63 19.19
CA ALA A 13 6.35 31.56 20.09
C ALA A 13 6.00 30.18 19.51
N GLU A 14 4.80 29.99 18.97
CA GLU A 14 4.39 28.75 18.30
C GLU A 14 5.30 28.41 17.10
N ALA A 15 5.60 29.41 16.27
CA ALA A 15 6.51 29.23 15.14
C ALA A 15 7.94 28.86 15.58
N MET A 16 8.42 29.40 16.71
CA MET A 16 9.78 29.18 17.21
C MET A 16 9.93 27.89 18.02
N LEU A 17 8.90 27.48 18.77
CA LEU A 17 8.96 26.37 19.72
C LEU A 17 8.27 25.09 19.21
N ILE A 18 7.33 25.18 18.27
CA ILE A 18 6.57 24.03 17.76
C ILE A 18 6.89 23.81 16.28
N ALA A 19 6.57 24.80 15.43
CA ALA A 19 6.68 24.65 13.96
C ALA A 19 8.12 24.88 13.42
N ARG A 20 9.11 25.03 14.30
CA ARG A 20 10.51 25.23 13.91
C ARG A 20 11.06 23.99 13.23
N THR A 21 11.84 24.19 12.17
CA THR A 21 12.45 23.11 11.37
C THR A 21 13.29 22.12 12.17
N ASP A 22 13.92 22.55 13.26
CA ASP A 22 14.72 21.69 14.13
C ASP A 22 13.86 20.68 14.90
N ASN A 23 12.65 21.06 15.27
CA ASN A 23 11.68 20.14 15.89
C ASN A 23 11.04 19.22 14.86
N GLN A 24 10.90 19.70 13.61
CA GLN A 24 10.43 18.93 12.45
C GLN A 24 11.57 18.11 11.80
N TYR A 25 12.44 17.49 12.62
CA TYR A 25 13.53 16.63 12.16
C TYR A 25 13.03 15.24 11.73
N LEU A 26 12.07 14.71 12.48
CA LEU A 26 11.43 13.42 12.24
C LEU A 26 10.06 13.62 11.58
N VAL A 27 9.66 12.66 10.74
CA VAL A 27 8.35 12.65 10.08
C VAL A 27 7.32 11.90 10.93
N PRO A 28 6.11 12.42 11.13
CA PRO A 28 5.07 11.73 11.90
C PRO A 28 4.58 10.42 11.28
N THR A 29 4.79 10.18 9.98
CA THR A 29 4.30 9.00 9.26
C THR A 29 4.80 7.68 9.84
N ASP A 30 6.11 7.59 10.07
CA ASP A 30 6.78 6.39 10.57
C ASP A 30 7.81 6.71 11.67
N GLY A 31 8.03 7.98 12.02
CA GLY A 31 9.12 8.44 12.88
C GLY A 31 10.48 8.49 12.18
N GLY A 32 10.51 8.41 10.84
CA GLY A 32 11.70 8.49 10.00
C GLY A 32 12.35 9.86 10.03
N VAL A 33 13.62 9.93 9.62
CA VAL A 33 14.32 11.21 9.54
C VAL A 33 13.94 11.91 8.23
N LEU A 34 13.45 13.14 8.32
CA LEU A 34 13.11 13.95 7.15
C LEU A 34 14.29 14.81 6.69
N ARG A 35 15.08 15.34 7.62
CA ARG A 35 16.17 16.30 7.34
C ARG A 35 17.53 15.61 7.32
N GLY A 36 18.31 15.84 6.28
CA GLY A 36 19.69 15.39 6.18
C GLY A 36 20.42 16.04 5.01
N LEU A 37 21.72 15.81 4.90
CA LEU A 37 22.50 16.27 3.75
C LEU A 37 22.32 15.33 2.55
N ILE A 38 22.50 15.86 1.35
CA ILE A 38 22.22 15.16 0.08
C ILE A 38 23.37 15.36 -0.91
N GLN A 39 23.43 14.51 -1.95
CA GLN A 39 24.28 14.68 -3.13
C GLN A 39 25.76 14.89 -2.74
N ASP A 40 26.37 15.99 -3.18
CA ASP A 40 27.78 16.33 -3.02
C ASP A 40 28.30 16.17 -1.58
N HIS A 41 27.48 16.50 -0.58
CA HIS A 41 27.87 16.34 0.83
C HIS A 41 28.08 14.89 1.22
N VAL A 42 27.31 13.98 0.63
CA VAL A 42 27.44 12.54 0.87
C VAL A 42 28.74 12.02 0.27
N ASP A 43 29.05 12.41 -0.98
CA ASP A 43 30.28 12.00 -1.65
C ASP A 43 31.53 12.57 -0.94
N ALA A 44 31.46 13.84 -0.53
CA ALA A 44 32.49 14.46 0.29
C ALA A 44 32.67 13.78 1.64
N GLY A 45 31.57 13.32 2.26
CA GLY A 45 31.62 12.55 3.51
C GLY A 45 32.42 11.27 3.35
N VAL A 46 32.15 10.50 2.29
CA VAL A 46 32.86 9.25 1.99
C VAL A 46 34.35 9.50 1.75
N ASP A 47 34.67 10.46 0.89
CA ASP A 47 36.07 10.76 0.54
C ASP A 47 36.84 11.36 1.73
N MET A 48 36.27 12.35 2.41
CA MET A 48 36.93 13.00 3.55
C MET A 48 37.15 12.02 4.71
N THR A 49 36.20 11.13 4.98
CA THR A 49 36.33 10.15 6.08
C THR A 49 37.02 8.87 5.66
N SER A 50 37.46 8.74 4.42
CA SER A 50 38.29 7.61 3.96
C SER A 50 39.59 7.50 4.74
N ARG A 51 40.13 6.28 4.83
CA ARG A 51 41.40 5.99 5.53
C ARG A 51 42.60 6.70 4.90
N ASP A 52 42.56 6.93 3.59
CA ASP A 52 43.68 7.50 2.83
C ASP A 52 43.71 9.04 2.89
N THR A 53 42.76 9.67 3.57
CA THR A 53 42.64 11.13 3.65
C THR A 53 43.42 11.71 4.82
N PHE A 54 44.57 12.32 4.49
CA PHE A 54 45.44 13.02 5.43
C PHE A 54 45.50 14.52 5.17
N LEU A 55 45.43 15.30 6.24
CA LEU A 55 45.40 16.76 6.22
C LEU A 55 46.61 17.33 6.95
N THR A 56 47.19 18.39 6.39
CA THR A 56 48.21 19.16 7.10
C THR A 56 47.60 19.96 8.24
N LYS A 57 48.42 20.46 9.17
CA LYS A 57 47.96 21.30 10.28
C LYS A 57 47.12 22.48 9.80
N GLU A 58 47.55 23.15 8.73
CA GLU A 58 46.90 24.34 8.19
C GLU A 58 45.52 23.98 7.61
N GLN A 59 45.45 22.90 6.84
CA GLN A 59 44.19 22.39 6.27
C GLN A 59 43.22 21.97 7.37
N TYR A 60 43.69 21.21 8.35
CA TYR A 60 42.89 20.77 9.50
C TYR A 60 42.31 21.97 10.26
N MET A 61 43.13 22.96 10.62
CA MET A 61 42.66 24.14 11.35
C MET A 61 41.64 24.94 10.54
N GLN A 62 41.89 25.12 9.24
CA GLN A 62 40.99 25.83 8.33
C GLN A 62 39.63 25.14 8.22
N MET A 63 39.62 23.81 8.05
CA MET A 63 38.38 23.02 7.93
C MET A 63 37.57 23.07 9.22
N VAL A 64 38.22 22.90 10.38
CA VAL A 64 37.56 22.95 11.68
C VAL A 64 36.95 24.34 11.92
N TYR A 65 37.70 25.41 11.66
CA TYR A 65 37.19 26.77 11.84
C TYR A 65 35.99 27.08 10.94
N ASN A 66 36.07 26.70 9.66
CA ASN A 66 34.99 26.93 8.69
C ASN A 66 33.74 26.09 8.97
N GLY A 67 33.90 24.86 9.49
CA GLY A 67 32.80 24.00 9.91
C GLY A 67 32.07 24.58 11.13
N LEU A 68 32.84 24.89 12.19
CA LEU A 68 32.30 25.36 13.47
C LEU A 68 31.71 26.77 13.39
N LYS A 69 32.44 27.72 12.79
CA LYS A 69 32.17 29.17 12.88
C LYS A 69 31.88 29.61 14.32
N PRO A 70 32.90 29.67 15.19
CA PRO A 70 32.71 29.96 16.62
C PRO A 70 32.34 31.42 16.92
N GLU A 71 32.36 32.30 15.92
CA GLU A 71 31.97 33.71 16.07
C GLU A 71 30.52 33.83 16.55
N PRO A 72 30.24 34.55 17.66
CA PRO A 72 28.87 34.91 18.00
C PRO A 72 28.33 35.81 16.88
N ALA A 73 27.11 35.57 16.38
CA ALA A 73 26.50 36.48 15.42
C ALA A 73 26.53 37.90 16.03
N PHE A 74 26.97 38.87 15.21
CA PHE A 74 27.25 40.26 15.58
C PHE A 74 26.35 40.83 16.69
N LYS A 75 26.97 41.33 17.79
CA LYS A 75 26.33 42.10 18.88
C LYS A 75 25.84 43.52 18.45
N GLY A 76 25.55 43.75 17.18
CA GLY A 76 25.27 45.07 16.62
C GLY A 76 24.01 45.09 15.74
N GLY A 77 22.85 45.08 16.39
CA GLY A 77 21.54 45.24 15.74
C GLY A 77 20.46 45.28 16.82
N GLY A 78 20.17 46.48 17.33
CA GLY A 78 19.27 46.70 18.46
C GLY A 78 17.82 46.27 18.19
N ILE A 79 17.18 45.75 19.23
CA ILE A 79 15.74 45.59 19.41
C ILE A 79 15.05 44.83 18.25
N GLY A 80 15.07 43.49 18.29
CA GLY A 80 14.25 42.69 17.35
C GLY A 80 14.65 41.23 17.15
N ASN A 81 15.85 40.79 17.56
CA ASN A 81 16.25 39.39 17.41
C ASN A 81 15.96 38.61 18.69
N GLY A 82 14.97 37.71 18.64
CA GLY A 82 14.78 36.69 19.65
C GLY A 82 16.06 35.88 19.79
N ASN A 83 16.79 36.09 20.89
CA ASN A 83 18.09 35.47 21.16
C ASN A 83 17.94 33.95 21.38
N ILE A 84 17.83 33.20 20.28
CA ILE A 84 17.86 31.73 20.24
C ILE A 84 19.32 31.22 20.13
N GLU A 85 20.29 32.10 19.89
CA GLU A 85 21.71 31.74 19.80
C GLU A 85 22.43 31.62 21.15
N THR A 86 21.74 31.86 22.27
CA THR A 86 22.28 31.63 23.62
C THR A 86 22.17 30.17 24.10
N GLU A 87 21.50 29.28 23.37
CA GLU A 87 21.17 27.92 23.89
C GLU A 87 22.25 26.86 23.69
N VAL A 88 23.12 26.98 22.68
CA VAL A 88 24.18 25.99 22.41
C VAL A 88 25.50 26.71 22.15
N GLU A 89 26.37 26.70 23.16
CA GLU A 89 27.73 27.21 23.08
C GLU A 89 28.64 26.25 22.30
N ILE A 90 29.51 26.79 21.46
CA ILE A 90 30.47 26.01 20.66
C ILE A 90 31.87 26.22 21.24
N GLY A 91 32.52 25.11 21.60
CA GLY A 91 33.85 25.12 22.19
C GLY A 91 33.90 25.69 23.61
N TRP A 92 35.03 25.51 24.28
CA TRP A 92 35.19 25.94 25.66
C TRP A 92 35.32 27.46 25.75
N LYS A 93 34.31 28.13 26.32
CA LYS A 93 34.24 29.60 26.41
C LYS A 93 34.44 30.29 25.03
N GLY A 94 33.91 29.71 23.97
CA GLY A 94 34.06 30.21 22.60
C GLY A 94 35.43 29.94 21.95
N ARG A 95 36.31 29.16 22.60
CA ARG A 95 37.57 28.72 22.02
C ARG A 95 37.44 27.31 21.44
N VAL A 96 37.87 27.16 20.19
CA VAL A 96 37.92 25.86 19.50
C VAL A 96 38.94 24.95 20.17
N VAL A 97 38.48 23.78 20.61
CA VAL A 97 39.30 22.66 21.10
C VAL A 97 39.73 21.81 19.91
N THR A 98 40.97 21.33 19.90
CA THR A 98 41.54 20.55 18.81
C THR A 98 42.15 19.26 19.34
N VAL A 99 42.19 18.21 18.50
CA VAL A 99 42.84 16.94 18.83
C VAL A 99 44.30 16.87 18.38
N GLU A 100 45.08 15.99 19.00
CA GLU A 100 46.46 15.71 18.60
C GLU A 100 46.53 15.03 17.22
N PRO A 101 47.60 15.23 16.44
CA PRO A 101 47.73 14.61 15.11
C PRO A 101 47.87 13.09 15.23
N ALA A 102 47.19 12.34 14.34
CA ALA A 102 47.32 10.89 14.26
C ALA A 102 48.75 10.44 13.89
N ILE A 103 49.45 11.22 13.06
CA ILE A 103 50.83 10.95 12.65
C ILE A 103 51.72 12.07 13.18
N LEU A 104 52.71 11.72 14.01
CA LEU A 104 53.65 12.67 14.60
C LEU A 104 54.94 12.84 13.76
N LYS A 105 55.42 11.78 13.11
CA LYS A 105 56.62 11.74 12.25
C LYS A 105 56.30 10.98 10.96
N PRO A 106 56.87 11.36 9.79
CA PRO A 106 57.86 12.41 9.56
C PRO A 106 57.29 13.84 9.55
N ARG A 107 55.98 14.00 9.33
CA ARG A 107 55.27 15.28 9.39
C ARG A 107 54.01 15.11 10.24
N LYS A 108 53.63 16.16 10.99
CA LYS A 108 52.37 16.19 11.73
C LYS A 108 51.19 16.22 10.77
N MET A 109 50.41 15.14 10.74
CA MET A 109 49.24 14.99 9.87
C MET A 109 48.03 14.53 10.70
N TRP A 110 46.87 15.05 10.33
CA TRP A 110 45.57 14.65 10.88
C TRP A 110 44.81 13.83 9.85
N THR A 111 43.94 12.94 10.30
CA THR A 111 43.01 12.23 9.40
C THR A 111 41.72 13.04 9.22
N GLY A 112 40.98 12.80 8.14
CA GLY A 112 39.66 13.42 7.99
C GLY A 112 38.65 12.98 9.08
N LYS A 113 38.78 11.75 9.61
CA LYS A 113 38.00 11.28 10.78
C LYS A 113 38.28 12.11 12.05
N GLN A 114 39.50 12.61 12.24
CA GLN A 114 39.84 13.51 13.34
C GLN A 114 39.17 14.89 13.21
N VAL A 115 38.88 15.36 12.00
CA VAL A 115 38.09 16.60 11.80
C VAL A 115 36.68 16.40 12.33
N ILE A 116 36.01 15.30 11.97
CA ILE A 116 34.67 14.96 12.48
C ILE A 116 34.67 14.88 14.02
N THR A 117 35.65 14.18 14.57
CA THR A 117 35.84 14.07 16.03
C THR A 117 35.95 15.45 16.68
N THR A 118 36.70 16.36 16.07
CA THR A 118 36.86 17.74 16.57
C THR A 118 35.55 18.52 16.49
N ILE A 119 34.75 18.35 15.43
CA ILE A 119 33.43 18.97 15.33
C ILE A 119 32.52 18.48 16.47
N LEU A 120 32.45 17.16 16.69
CA LEU A 120 31.63 16.57 17.76
C LEU A 120 32.08 17.04 19.15
N LEU A 121 33.40 17.06 19.39
CA LEU A 121 33.98 17.52 20.66
C LEU A 121 33.61 18.98 20.97
N ASN A 122 33.67 19.87 19.97
CA ASN A 122 33.32 21.27 20.18
C ASN A 122 31.81 21.51 20.28
N LEU A 123 31.00 20.69 19.61
CA LEU A 123 29.54 20.74 19.70
C LEU A 123 29.04 20.28 21.08
N THR A 124 29.72 19.29 21.67
CA THR A 124 29.29 18.61 22.91
C THR A 124 30.23 18.86 24.10
N TYR A 125 30.99 19.96 24.08
CA TYR A 125 32.10 20.20 25.00
C TYR A 125 31.70 20.20 26.50
N ASP A 126 30.47 20.63 26.82
CA ASP A 126 29.91 20.67 28.17
C ASP A 126 29.03 19.45 28.50
N LYS A 127 28.89 18.52 27.55
CA LYS A 127 28.03 17.33 27.67
C LYS A 127 28.87 16.05 27.77
N VAL A 128 28.21 14.99 28.23
CA VAL A 128 28.77 13.64 28.20
C VAL A 128 28.92 13.22 26.73
N PRO A 129 30.09 12.76 26.27
CA PRO A 129 30.30 12.40 24.86
C PRO A 129 29.42 11.24 24.36
N LEU A 130 29.21 11.20 23.05
CA LEU A 130 28.34 10.23 22.38
C LEU A 130 29.05 8.89 22.12
N ASN A 131 28.32 7.79 22.30
CA ASN A 131 28.68 6.45 21.83
C ASN A 131 27.70 5.98 20.74
N LEU A 132 28.21 5.46 19.63
CA LEU A 132 27.39 4.93 18.54
C LEU A 132 28.12 3.80 17.81
N ILE A 133 27.41 2.68 17.63
CA ILE A 133 27.79 1.62 16.71
C ILE A 133 26.74 1.59 15.61
N SER A 134 27.16 1.89 14.37
CA SER A 134 26.30 1.93 13.19
C SER A 134 27.01 1.28 12.00
N LYS A 135 26.34 1.24 10.85
CA LYS A 135 26.88 0.70 9.60
C LYS A 135 26.72 1.71 8.47
N SER A 136 27.72 1.78 7.60
CA SER A 136 27.62 2.52 6.34
C SER A 136 26.84 1.72 5.30
N LYS A 137 26.30 2.41 4.29
CA LYS A 137 25.66 1.78 3.12
C LYS A 137 26.67 1.04 2.25
N ILE A 138 27.93 1.49 2.24
CA ILE A 138 28.97 0.88 1.42
C ILE A 138 29.37 -0.48 2.03
N PRO A 139 29.11 -1.61 1.34
CA PRO A 139 29.38 -2.94 1.89
C PRO A 139 30.89 -3.18 2.01
N ALA A 140 31.30 -3.99 2.99
CA ALA A 140 32.71 -4.37 3.18
C ALA A 140 33.33 -4.98 1.90
N LYS A 141 32.54 -5.70 1.10
CA LYS A 141 32.96 -6.28 -0.19
C LYS A 141 33.40 -5.23 -1.21
N ALA A 142 32.78 -4.04 -1.22
CA ALA A 142 33.13 -2.97 -2.15
C ALA A 142 34.57 -2.48 -1.97
N TRP A 143 35.14 -2.63 -0.76
CA TRP A 143 36.51 -2.26 -0.45
C TRP A 143 37.56 -3.29 -0.90
N ALA A 144 37.16 -4.38 -1.58
CA ALA A 144 38.05 -5.42 -2.13
C ALA A 144 39.10 -5.97 -1.12
N GLY A 145 38.75 -6.01 0.17
CA GLY A 145 39.63 -6.48 1.25
C GLY A 145 40.68 -5.46 1.74
N ALA A 146 40.74 -4.25 1.16
CA ALA A 146 41.72 -3.23 1.56
C ALA A 146 41.40 -2.59 2.92
N ALA A 147 40.10 -2.42 3.21
CA ALA A 147 39.60 -1.81 4.45
C ALA A 147 38.16 -2.28 4.77
N PRO A 148 37.94 -3.58 5.04
CA PRO A 148 36.61 -4.11 5.38
C PRO A 148 36.00 -3.45 6.63
N GLU A 149 36.83 -2.94 7.54
CA GLU A 149 36.44 -2.23 8.75
C GLU A 149 35.70 -0.90 8.48
N GLU A 150 35.82 -0.31 7.28
CA GLU A 150 35.16 0.95 6.92
C GLU A 150 33.64 0.82 6.76
N ASN A 151 33.11 -0.40 6.74
CA ASN A 151 31.67 -0.63 6.81
C ASN A 151 31.09 -0.31 8.20
N GLN A 152 31.85 -0.56 9.26
CA GLN A 152 31.38 -0.39 10.63
C GLN A 152 31.73 1.00 11.16
N VAL A 153 30.71 1.83 11.36
CA VAL A 153 30.85 3.18 11.91
C VAL A 153 30.88 3.09 13.42
N LEU A 154 32.02 3.41 14.01
CA LEU A 154 32.25 3.33 15.45
C LEU A 154 32.63 4.72 15.99
N ILE A 155 31.76 5.27 16.84
CA ILE A 155 32.00 6.51 17.57
C ILE A 155 32.02 6.18 19.05
N MET A 156 33.15 6.41 19.69
CA MET A 156 33.33 6.12 21.11
C MET A 156 33.85 7.36 21.83
N SER A 157 33.16 7.74 22.91
CA SER A 157 33.45 8.96 23.67
C SER A 157 33.57 10.19 22.77
N GLY A 158 32.72 10.31 21.75
CA GLY A 158 32.73 11.41 20.78
C GLY A 158 33.81 11.33 19.69
N ASN A 159 34.66 10.29 19.68
CA ASN A 159 35.70 10.10 18.67
C ASN A 159 35.25 9.12 17.59
N LEU A 160 35.35 9.52 16.31
CA LEU A 160 35.13 8.63 15.17
C LEU A 160 36.38 7.76 14.94
N LEU A 161 36.29 6.48 15.33
CA LEU A 161 37.42 5.55 15.30
C LEU A 161 37.51 4.81 13.96
N THR A 162 36.41 4.21 13.53
CA THR A 162 36.33 3.42 12.29
C THR A 162 35.07 3.77 11.51
N GLY A 163 35.08 3.48 10.21
CA GLY A 163 33.93 3.66 9.33
C GLY A 163 33.89 5.01 8.63
N ILE A 164 33.42 4.98 7.39
CA ILE A 164 33.11 6.18 6.60
C ILE A 164 31.73 6.73 6.97
N LEU A 165 31.57 8.04 6.78
CA LEU A 165 30.27 8.70 6.91
C LEU A 165 29.64 8.90 5.53
N ASP A 166 28.51 8.26 5.30
CA ASP A 166 27.71 8.39 4.08
C ASP A 166 26.26 8.82 4.40
N LYS A 167 25.34 8.65 3.45
CA LYS A 167 23.92 8.99 3.61
C LYS A 167 23.27 8.31 4.83
N SER A 168 23.77 7.15 5.28
CA SER A 168 23.24 6.48 6.48
C SER A 168 23.48 7.27 7.77
N GLN A 169 24.52 8.10 7.82
CA GLN A 169 24.95 8.74 9.07
C GLN A 169 24.42 10.16 9.24
N PHE A 170 24.39 10.95 8.16
CA PHE A 170 23.97 12.35 8.19
C PHE A 170 22.95 12.72 7.11
N GLY A 171 22.53 11.75 6.29
CA GLY A 171 21.38 11.90 5.41
C GLY A 171 20.06 11.71 6.16
N ALA A 172 18.97 11.70 5.39
CA ALA A 172 17.63 11.35 5.88
C ALA A 172 17.54 9.84 6.16
N SER A 173 18.26 9.36 7.18
CA SER A 173 18.39 7.95 7.55
C SER A 173 18.25 7.79 9.05
N THR A 174 17.45 6.81 9.48
CA THR A 174 17.26 6.47 10.89
C THR A 174 18.48 5.77 11.48
N ASN A 175 18.74 5.99 12.76
CA ASN A 175 19.85 5.39 13.53
C ASN A 175 21.27 5.78 13.04
N GLY A 176 21.37 6.84 12.23
CA GLY A 176 22.64 7.48 11.91
C GLY A 176 23.17 8.38 13.03
N LEU A 177 24.38 8.89 12.84
CA LEU A 177 25.03 9.85 13.73
C LEU A 177 24.17 11.06 14.09
N VAL A 178 23.53 11.71 13.11
CA VAL A 178 22.73 12.92 13.37
C VAL A 178 21.47 12.58 14.18
N HIS A 179 20.85 11.43 13.91
CA HIS A 179 19.70 10.95 14.69
C HIS A 179 20.11 10.58 16.12
N ALA A 180 21.29 10.00 16.32
CA ALA A 180 21.83 9.73 17.65
C ALA A 180 22.07 11.03 18.45
N VAL A 181 22.56 12.09 17.79
CA VAL A 181 22.72 13.41 18.41
C VAL A 181 21.38 14.05 18.75
N TYR A 182 20.38 13.93 17.87
CA TYR A 182 19.00 14.35 18.14
C TYR A 182 18.44 13.67 19.39
N GLU A 183 18.66 12.36 19.53
CA GLU A 183 18.16 11.58 20.65
C GLU A 183 18.88 11.84 21.98
N VAL A 184 20.19 12.09 21.94
CA VAL A 184 20.96 12.27 23.19
C VAL A 184 20.96 13.72 23.65
N TYR A 185 21.08 14.68 22.73
CA TYR A 185 21.27 16.10 23.06
C TYR A 185 20.09 17.00 22.68
N GLY A 186 19.23 16.56 21.76
CA GLY A 186 18.03 17.28 21.35
C GLY A 186 18.08 17.87 19.93
N PRO A 187 16.94 18.42 19.46
CA PRO A 187 16.77 18.89 18.09
C PRO A 187 17.73 19.99 17.67
N GLN A 188 18.05 20.93 18.58
CA GLN A 188 18.91 22.08 18.28
C GLN A 188 20.34 21.65 17.97
N TYR A 189 20.87 20.65 18.71
CA TYR A 189 22.21 20.11 18.48
C TYR A 189 22.31 19.37 17.14
N ALA A 190 21.27 18.62 16.76
CA ALA A 190 21.20 17.95 15.46
C ALA A 190 21.14 18.95 14.30
N GLY A 191 20.33 20.01 14.41
CA GLY A 191 20.25 21.08 13.41
C GLY A 191 21.59 21.84 13.24
N LYS A 192 22.28 22.13 14.34
CA LYS A 192 23.63 22.72 14.31
C LYS A 192 24.65 21.78 13.68
N LEU A 193 24.62 20.49 14.02
CA LEU A 193 25.52 19.49 13.44
C LEU A 193 25.36 19.39 11.91
N LEU A 194 24.11 19.33 11.42
CA LEU A 194 23.84 19.36 9.97
C LEU A 194 24.41 20.61 9.30
N SER A 195 24.25 21.77 9.93
CA SER A 195 24.80 23.03 9.43
C SER A 195 26.33 23.04 9.40
N MET A 196 26.98 22.47 10.43
CA MET A 196 28.43 22.33 10.51
C MET A 196 28.96 21.38 9.44
N PHE A 197 28.32 20.23 9.25
CA PHE A 197 28.68 19.26 8.20
C PHE A 197 28.45 19.83 6.80
N GLY A 198 27.33 20.51 6.55
CA GLY A 198 27.09 21.15 5.26
C GLY A 198 28.19 22.15 4.90
N ARG A 199 28.62 22.99 5.85
CA ARG A 199 29.77 23.89 5.65
C ARG A 199 31.07 23.12 5.46
N LEU A 200 31.35 22.15 6.33
CA LEU A 200 32.60 21.38 6.30
C LEU A 200 32.80 20.69 4.95
N PHE A 201 31.81 19.93 4.51
CA PHE A 201 31.87 19.18 3.26
C PHE A 201 31.92 20.09 2.03
N THR A 202 31.21 21.22 2.03
CA THR A 202 31.33 22.21 0.96
C THR A 202 32.75 22.79 0.89
N ASN A 203 33.37 23.12 2.03
CA ASN A 203 34.76 23.61 2.05
C ASN A 203 35.76 22.53 1.62
N TYR A 204 35.53 21.28 2.03
CA TYR A 204 36.37 20.16 1.61
C TYR A 204 36.33 19.95 0.09
N LEU A 205 35.15 20.00 -0.52
CA LEU A 205 34.99 19.90 -1.98
C LEU A 205 35.63 21.06 -2.73
N GLN A 206 35.64 22.26 -2.17
CA GLN A 206 36.37 23.39 -2.76
C GLN A 206 37.90 23.16 -2.80
N LEU A 207 38.42 22.35 -1.87
CA LEU A 207 39.85 22.01 -1.81
C LEU A 207 40.23 20.89 -2.77
N VAL A 208 39.45 19.80 -2.80
CA VAL A 208 39.81 18.55 -3.51
C VAL A 208 39.12 18.43 -4.87
N GLY A 209 37.91 18.97 -5.01
CA GLY A 209 37.03 18.76 -6.16
C GLY A 209 36.42 17.35 -6.21
N PHE A 210 35.35 17.19 -6.97
CA PHE A 210 34.73 15.90 -7.28
C PHE A 210 34.23 15.92 -8.74
N THR A 211 34.40 14.82 -9.48
CA THR A 211 34.03 14.78 -10.91
C THR A 211 33.65 13.37 -11.35
N CYS A 212 32.60 13.24 -12.17
CA CYS A 212 32.26 11.98 -12.83
C CYS A 212 32.60 12.11 -14.32
N ARG A 213 33.35 11.15 -14.86
CA ARG A 213 33.87 11.18 -16.25
C ARG A 213 33.48 9.91 -17.01
N MET A 214 33.73 9.92 -18.33
CA MET A 214 33.38 8.80 -19.21
C MET A 214 34.11 7.49 -18.87
N ASP A 215 35.32 7.58 -18.33
CA ASP A 215 36.12 6.43 -17.88
C ASP A 215 35.54 5.75 -16.63
N ASP A 216 34.74 6.45 -15.82
CA ASP A 216 34.00 5.86 -14.69
C ASP A 216 32.86 4.94 -15.14
N LEU A 217 32.40 5.10 -16.39
CA LEU A 217 31.26 4.37 -16.96
C LEU A 217 31.67 3.16 -17.81
N ARG A 218 32.96 3.04 -18.15
CA ARG A 218 33.47 2.00 -19.05
C ARG A 218 33.74 0.69 -18.33
N LEU A 219 33.36 -0.41 -18.97
CA LEU A 219 33.84 -1.75 -18.61
C LEU A 219 35.26 -1.96 -19.13
N THR A 220 35.98 -2.92 -18.54
CA THR A 220 37.22 -3.46 -19.12
C THR A 220 36.92 -4.20 -20.43
N ASP A 221 37.94 -4.40 -21.27
CA ASP A 221 37.76 -5.12 -22.54
C ASP A 221 37.32 -6.58 -22.30
N GLU A 222 37.82 -7.20 -21.22
CA GLU A 222 37.36 -8.51 -20.75
C GLU A 222 35.89 -8.48 -20.31
N GLY A 223 35.50 -7.47 -19.51
CA GLY A 223 34.11 -7.28 -19.09
C GLY A 223 33.14 -7.07 -20.26
N ASP A 224 33.54 -6.30 -21.28
CA ASP A 224 32.73 -6.09 -22.47
C ASP A 224 32.63 -7.36 -23.34
N LYS A 225 33.67 -8.22 -23.33
CA LYS A 225 33.62 -9.54 -23.97
C LYS A 225 32.65 -10.48 -23.24
N VAL A 226 32.77 -10.62 -21.92
CA VAL A 226 31.85 -11.42 -21.08
C VAL A 226 30.41 -10.97 -21.28
N ARG A 227 30.18 -9.65 -21.27
CA ARG A 227 28.87 -9.05 -21.56
C ARG A 227 28.35 -9.48 -22.93
N LYS A 228 29.15 -9.37 -23.99
CA LYS A 228 28.75 -9.76 -25.35
C LYS A 228 28.44 -11.26 -25.45
N ASP A 229 29.24 -12.09 -24.79
CA ASP A 229 29.05 -13.54 -24.76
C ASP A 229 27.74 -13.93 -24.04
N LEU A 230 27.42 -13.26 -22.93
CA LEU A 230 26.15 -13.46 -22.23
C LEU A 230 24.95 -12.90 -23.03
N ILE A 231 25.09 -11.75 -23.67
CA ILE A 231 24.05 -11.21 -24.56
C ILE A 231 23.80 -12.15 -25.74
N ALA A 232 24.81 -12.87 -26.25
CA ALA A 232 24.63 -13.83 -27.34
C ALA A 232 23.64 -14.95 -26.95
N LYS A 233 23.58 -15.35 -25.67
CA LYS A 233 22.59 -16.31 -25.15
C LYS A 233 21.13 -15.84 -25.32
N SER A 234 20.89 -14.53 -25.42
CA SER A 234 19.53 -13.98 -25.62
C SER A 234 18.92 -14.31 -26.98
N LYS A 235 19.74 -14.62 -28.00
CA LYS A 235 19.28 -14.77 -29.40
C LYS A 235 18.36 -15.97 -29.65
N GLY A 236 18.31 -16.94 -28.73
CA GLY A 236 17.37 -18.10 -28.78
C GLY A 236 16.31 -18.11 -27.68
N MET A 237 16.55 -17.37 -26.59
CA MET A 237 15.76 -17.44 -25.35
C MET A 237 14.27 -17.12 -25.55
N GLY A 238 13.95 -16.12 -26.37
CA GLY A 238 12.56 -15.77 -26.65
C GLY A 238 11.82 -16.88 -27.42
N ARG A 239 12.49 -17.51 -28.39
CA ARG A 239 11.90 -18.64 -29.13
C ARG A 239 11.65 -19.82 -28.20
N GLU A 240 12.59 -20.16 -27.33
CA GLU A 240 12.43 -21.24 -26.35
C GLU A 240 11.28 -20.94 -25.37
N ALA A 241 11.17 -19.71 -24.88
CA ALA A 241 10.08 -19.29 -24.00
C ALA A 241 8.71 -19.41 -24.69
N ALA A 242 8.62 -19.00 -25.95
CA ALA A 242 7.40 -19.12 -26.75
C ALA A 242 7.04 -20.58 -27.02
N MET A 243 8.01 -21.42 -27.37
CA MET A 243 7.79 -22.84 -27.64
C MET A 243 7.36 -23.60 -26.37
N GLU A 244 7.98 -23.29 -25.22
CA GLU A 244 7.61 -23.86 -23.93
C GLU A 244 6.18 -23.48 -23.55
N PHE A 245 5.82 -22.18 -23.67
CA PHE A 245 4.48 -21.70 -23.34
C PHE A 245 3.40 -22.35 -24.22
N VAL A 246 3.69 -22.51 -25.52
CA VAL A 246 2.80 -23.14 -26.50
C VAL A 246 2.86 -24.68 -26.44
N LYS A 247 3.68 -25.25 -25.55
CA LYS A 247 3.88 -26.71 -25.38
C LYS A 247 4.33 -27.42 -26.65
N MET A 248 5.17 -26.78 -27.47
CA MET A 248 5.83 -27.44 -28.60
C MET A 248 7.12 -28.14 -28.15
N PRO A 249 7.43 -29.33 -28.67
CA PRO A 249 8.65 -30.06 -28.29
C PRO A 249 9.90 -29.22 -28.62
N ALA A 250 10.81 -29.11 -27.65
CA ALA A 250 12.06 -28.39 -27.84
C ALA A 250 12.90 -29.10 -28.92
N SER A 251 13.01 -28.50 -30.09
CA SER A 251 13.95 -28.95 -31.12
C SER A 251 15.37 -28.70 -30.64
N THR A 252 16.14 -29.78 -30.42
CA THR A 252 17.54 -29.79 -29.96
C THR A 252 18.55 -29.29 -31.02
N ALA A 253 18.12 -28.59 -32.05
CA ALA A 253 19.00 -28.13 -33.13
C ALA A 253 19.39 -26.66 -32.97
N THR A 254 20.45 -26.39 -32.20
CA THR A 254 21.30 -25.22 -32.43
C THR A 254 21.98 -25.38 -33.80
N ARG A 255 21.60 -24.58 -34.80
CA ARG A 255 22.51 -24.27 -35.91
C ARG A 255 22.09 -23.05 -36.73
N GLU A 256 23.11 -22.25 -37.00
CA GLU A 256 23.15 -21.08 -37.87
C GLU A 256 22.70 -21.44 -39.30
N ASP A 257 22.01 -20.49 -39.93
CA ASP A 257 21.82 -20.32 -41.37
C ASP A 257 21.48 -21.57 -42.23
N MET A 258 20.18 -21.89 -42.40
CA MET A 258 19.63 -22.25 -43.73
C MET A 258 18.08 -22.31 -43.78
N PRO A 259 17.43 -21.97 -44.93
CA PRO A 259 15.98 -21.92 -45.10
C PRO A 259 15.46 -23.16 -45.84
N GLU A 260 14.59 -23.97 -45.22
CA GLU A 260 13.50 -24.72 -45.92
C GLU A 260 12.78 -25.71 -44.98
N LYS A 261 13.45 -26.35 -44.02
CA LYS A 261 12.76 -27.19 -43.00
C LYS A 261 12.07 -26.39 -41.88
N ALA A 262 12.47 -25.12 -41.69
CA ALA A 262 11.94 -24.23 -40.66
C ALA A 262 10.56 -23.63 -40.99
N THR A 263 10.03 -23.77 -42.21
CA THR A 263 8.76 -23.15 -42.62
C THR A 263 7.54 -23.80 -41.96
N LEU A 264 7.52 -25.12 -41.79
CA LEU A 264 6.40 -25.82 -41.15
C LEU A 264 6.38 -25.65 -39.61
N GLU A 265 7.54 -25.74 -38.95
CA GLU A 265 7.65 -25.46 -37.50
C GLU A 265 7.42 -23.97 -37.19
N SER A 266 7.82 -23.05 -38.07
CA SER A 266 7.51 -21.62 -37.89
C SER A 266 6.05 -21.29 -38.21
N ALA A 267 5.42 -21.94 -39.18
CA ALA A 267 4.00 -21.74 -39.49
C ALA A 267 3.09 -22.27 -38.38
N THR A 268 3.40 -23.42 -37.81
CA THR A 268 2.67 -23.98 -36.65
C THR A 268 2.85 -23.11 -35.40
N LEU A 269 4.08 -22.69 -35.10
CA LEU A 269 4.34 -21.73 -34.01
C LEU A 269 3.61 -20.41 -34.24
N GLN A 270 3.61 -19.89 -35.48
CA GLN A 270 2.92 -18.65 -35.83
C GLN A 270 1.40 -18.77 -35.65
N SER A 271 0.80 -19.89 -36.07
CA SER A 271 -0.64 -20.15 -35.87
C SER A 271 -1.01 -20.20 -34.40
N HIS A 272 -0.18 -20.84 -33.56
CA HIS A 272 -0.40 -20.85 -32.12
C HIS A 272 -0.22 -19.48 -31.49
N LEU A 273 0.81 -18.71 -31.89
CA LEU A 273 1.02 -17.34 -31.42
C LEU A 273 -0.10 -16.39 -31.87
N GLU A 274 -0.71 -16.62 -33.03
CA GLU A 274 -1.91 -15.91 -33.45
C GLU A 274 -3.10 -16.25 -32.53
N GLY A 275 -3.26 -17.51 -32.14
CA GLY A 275 -4.22 -17.92 -31.13
C GLY A 275 -3.98 -17.26 -29.77
N VAL A 276 -2.71 -17.07 -29.38
CA VAL A 276 -2.33 -16.36 -28.16
C VAL A 276 -2.64 -14.86 -28.27
N LEU A 277 -2.36 -14.22 -29.41
CA LEU A 277 -2.60 -12.78 -29.60
C LEU A 277 -4.08 -12.39 -29.46
N ARG A 278 -4.99 -13.27 -29.91
CA ARG A 278 -6.43 -13.03 -29.85
C ARG A 278 -7.03 -13.18 -28.45
N ASP A 279 -6.26 -13.73 -27.51
CA ASP A 279 -6.68 -14.06 -26.16
C ASP A 279 -5.81 -13.31 -25.15
N PHE A 280 -6.41 -12.36 -24.44
CA PHE A 280 -5.70 -11.50 -23.49
C PHE A 280 -5.00 -12.29 -22.37
N ASP A 281 -5.61 -13.37 -21.88
CA ASP A 281 -5.06 -14.16 -20.77
C ASP A 281 -3.85 -14.98 -21.24
N LYS A 282 -3.95 -15.57 -22.43
CA LYS A 282 -2.82 -16.28 -23.04
C LYS A 282 -1.67 -15.34 -23.35
N MET A 283 -1.96 -14.14 -23.84
CA MET A 283 -0.93 -13.13 -24.12
C MET A 283 -0.23 -12.68 -22.84
N ALA A 284 -0.99 -12.42 -21.77
CA ALA A 284 -0.42 -12.10 -20.46
C ALA A 284 0.47 -13.24 -19.91
N GLY A 285 0.04 -14.50 -20.07
CA GLY A 285 0.83 -15.67 -19.70
C GLY A 285 2.15 -15.77 -20.49
N LEU A 286 2.10 -15.56 -21.81
CA LEU A 286 3.30 -15.54 -22.66
C LEU A 286 4.26 -14.43 -22.23
N ASP A 287 3.72 -13.24 -21.92
CA ASP A 287 4.52 -12.12 -21.46
C ASP A 287 5.19 -12.41 -20.12
N GLY A 288 4.48 -13.02 -19.17
CA GLY A 288 5.05 -13.47 -17.89
C GLY A 288 6.21 -14.45 -18.07
N ALA A 289 6.03 -15.47 -18.91
CA ALA A 289 7.07 -16.47 -19.19
C ALA A 289 8.32 -15.84 -19.83
N MET A 290 8.13 -14.93 -20.79
CA MET A 290 9.22 -14.19 -21.46
C MET A 290 9.98 -13.30 -20.48
N LYS A 291 9.27 -12.47 -19.69
CA LYS A 291 9.86 -11.56 -18.71
C LYS A 291 10.69 -12.30 -17.66
N SER A 292 10.18 -13.43 -17.15
CA SER A 292 10.88 -14.24 -16.15
C SER A 292 12.28 -14.68 -16.65
N ARG A 293 12.38 -15.10 -17.91
CA ARG A 293 13.66 -15.50 -18.52
C ARG A 293 14.57 -14.30 -18.82
N THR A 294 14.03 -13.23 -19.39
CA THR A 294 14.85 -12.05 -19.75
C THR A 294 15.37 -11.28 -18.53
N ASN A 295 14.60 -11.23 -17.44
CA ASN A 295 15.01 -10.60 -16.18
C ASN A 295 16.10 -11.42 -15.45
N LYS A 296 16.05 -12.76 -15.53
CA LYS A 296 17.14 -13.63 -15.05
C LYS A 296 18.45 -13.35 -15.79
N LEU A 297 18.40 -13.29 -17.13
CA LEU A 297 19.57 -12.98 -17.94
C LEU A 297 20.13 -11.58 -17.64
N THR A 298 19.26 -10.58 -17.46
CA THR A 298 19.68 -9.22 -17.09
C THR A 298 20.46 -9.24 -15.78
N SER A 299 19.97 -9.97 -14.78
CA SER A 299 20.61 -10.11 -13.47
C SER A 299 21.96 -10.83 -13.57
N GLU A 300 22.06 -11.89 -14.36
CA GLU A 300 23.32 -12.59 -14.63
C GLU A 300 24.37 -11.68 -15.27
N ILE A 301 23.98 -10.87 -16.27
CA ILE A 301 24.89 -9.93 -16.94
C ILE A 301 25.39 -8.87 -15.95
N ILE A 302 24.51 -8.31 -15.13
CA ILE A 302 24.86 -7.30 -14.14
C ILE A 302 25.84 -7.88 -13.12
N ALA A 303 25.54 -9.06 -12.57
CA ALA A 303 26.38 -9.72 -11.57
C ALA A 303 27.77 -10.12 -12.12
N ALA A 304 27.86 -10.49 -13.39
CA ALA A 304 29.12 -10.85 -14.03
C ALA A 304 30.01 -9.65 -14.39
N THR A 305 29.45 -8.44 -14.47
CA THR A 305 30.16 -7.24 -14.97
C THR A 305 30.40 -6.18 -13.89
N ILE A 306 29.43 -5.92 -13.02
CA ILE A 306 29.52 -4.90 -11.96
C ILE A 306 29.51 -5.62 -10.61
N PRO A 307 30.44 -5.30 -9.68
CA PRO A 307 31.38 -4.18 -9.70
C PRO A 307 32.78 -4.49 -10.28
N ASP A 308 33.11 -5.76 -10.47
CA ASP A 308 34.52 -6.20 -10.60
C ASP A 308 35.15 -5.91 -11.98
N MET A 309 34.36 -5.81 -13.06
CA MET A 309 34.84 -5.64 -14.44
C MET A 309 34.72 -4.20 -14.96
N LEU A 310 34.64 -3.21 -14.06
CA LEU A 310 34.71 -1.80 -14.43
C LEU A 310 36.16 -1.36 -14.64
N LEU A 311 36.38 -0.44 -15.58
CA LEU A 311 37.72 0.08 -15.89
C LEU A 311 38.37 0.71 -14.66
N LYS A 312 37.57 1.42 -13.87
CA LYS A 312 37.94 1.90 -12.54
C LYS A 312 37.11 1.16 -11.49
N PRO A 313 37.75 0.53 -10.51
CA PRO A 313 37.04 -0.01 -9.35
C PRO A 313 36.77 1.08 -8.31
N PHE A 314 35.78 0.83 -7.45
CA PHE A 314 35.62 1.55 -6.19
C PHE A 314 36.93 1.44 -5.35
N PRO A 315 37.36 2.50 -4.64
CA PRO A 315 36.73 3.82 -4.45
C PRO A 315 37.09 4.87 -5.50
N LYS A 316 37.94 4.56 -6.48
CA LYS A 316 38.39 5.56 -7.50
C LYS A 316 37.33 5.88 -8.55
N ASN A 317 36.31 5.04 -8.68
CA ASN A 317 35.20 5.24 -9.59
C ASN A 317 34.12 6.12 -8.96
N ASN A 318 34.02 7.37 -9.41
CA ASN A 318 33.12 8.34 -8.82
C ASN A 318 31.63 8.06 -9.11
N MET A 319 31.30 7.39 -10.22
CA MET A 319 29.93 6.92 -10.49
C MET A 319 29.51 5.84 -9.47
N GLN A 320 30.42 4.94 -9.13
CA GLN A 320 30.18 3.95 -8.07
C GLN A 320 30.12 4.60 -6.69
N VAL A 321 30.99 5.57 -6.39
CA VAL A 321 30.92 6.32 -5.12
C VAL A 321 29.54 6.94 -4.96
N MET A 322 29.03 7.67 -5.95
CA MET A 322 27.72 8.33 -5.90
C MET A 322 26.54 7.36 -5.66
N THR A 323 26.59 6.20 -6.32
CA THR A 323 25.48 5.23 -6.29
C THR A 323 25.52 4.33 -5.07
N VAL A 324 26.71 3.88 -4.64
CA VAL A 324 26.89 3.00 -3.47
C VAL A 324 26.79 3.78 -2.15
N SER A 325 27.24 5.05 -2.12
CA SER A 325 27.08 5.95 -0.96
C SER A 325 25.63 6.41 -0.78
N GLY A 326 24.82 6.32 -1.84
CA GLY A 326 23.45 6.82 -1.90
C GLY A 326 23.34 8.34 -2.10
N ALA A 327 24.42 9.01 -2.53
CA ALA A 327 24.42 10.43 -2.87
C ALA A 327 23.42 10.74 -4.00
N LYS A 328 23.53 10.02 -5.11
CA LYS A 328 22.59 10.13 -6.25
C LYS A 328 22.67 8.91 -7.17
N GLY A 329 21.50 8.45 -7.62
CA GLY A 329 21.38 7.27 -8.48
C GLY A 329 21.38 5.96 -7.68
N SER A 330 21.22 4.86 -8.41
CA SER A 330 21.15 3.49 -7.89
C SER A 330 22.00 2.54 -8.73
N GLY A 331 22.21 1.32 -8.24
CA GLY A 331 22.88 0.26 -9.00
C GLY A 331 22.21 -0.01 -10.36
N VAL A 332 20.88 0.15 -10.44
CA VAL A 332 20.11 0.01 -11.70
C VAL A 332 20.51 1.08 -12.71
N ASN A 333 20.73 2.33 -12.28
CA ASN A 333 21.16 3.39 -13.19
C ASN A 333 22.55 3.10 -13.76
N VAL A 334 23.48 2.63 -12.92
CA VAL A 334 24.84 2.26 -13.37
C VAL A 334 24.76 1.08 -14.35
N SER A 335 23.94 0.06 -14.07
CA SER A 335 23.79 -1.08 -14.98
C SER A 335 23.16 -0.70 -16.32
N GLN A 336 22.21 0.23 -16.35
CA GLN A 336 21.61 0.70 -17.60
C GLN A 336 22.59 1.50 -18.46
N ILE A 337 23.49 2.25 -17.82
CA ILE A 337 24.53 3.01 -18.52
C ILE A 337 25.62 2.07 -19.05
N SER A 338 26.16 1.20 -18.19
CA SER A 338 27.37 0.41 -18.48
C SER A 338 27.09 -0.99 -19.02
N CYS A 339 25.94 -1.61 -18.74
CA CYS A 339 25.63 -2.99 -19.11
C CYS A 339 24.52 -3.09 -20.15
N LEU A 340 23.25 -2.87 -19.78
CA LEU A 340 22.10 -2.91 -20.69
C LEU A 340 20.86 -2.27 -20.07
N LEU A 341 19.91 -1.80 -20.89
CA LEU A 341 18.63 -1.25 -20.41
C LEU A 341 17.70 -2.33 -19.84
N GLY A 342 17.63 -3.49 -20.49
CA GLY A 342 16.79 -4.61 -20.07
C GLY A 342 15.40 -4.62 -20.69
N GLN A 343 14.51 -5.41 -20.12
CA GLN A 343 13.13 -5.52 -20.57
C GLN A 343 12.38 -4.22 -20.32
N GLN A 344 11.76 -3.65 -21.36
CA GLN A 344 10.79 -2.57 -21.20
C GLN A 344 9.42 -3.16 -20.88
N GLU A 345 8.80 -2.66 -19.82
CA GLU A 345 7.49 -3.08 -19.34
C GLU A 345 6.51 -1.92 -19.50
N LEU A 346 5.27 -2.24 -19.88
CA LEU A 346 4.17 -1.29 -20.05
C LEU A 346 2.94 -1.84 -19.34
N GLU A 347 2.43 -1.16 -18.31
CA GLU A 347 1.31 -1.63 -17.48
C GLU A 347 1.53 -3.04 -16.91
N GLY A 348 2.79 -3.39 -16.64
CA GLY A 348 3.20 -4.72 -16.23
C GLY A 348 3.12 -5.81 -17.30
N LYS A 349 2.85 -5.44 -18.55
CA LYS A 349 2.93 -6.31 -19.75
C LYS A 349 4.21 -5.99 -20.54
N ARG A 350 4.46 -6.74 -21.62
CA ARG A 350 5.52 -6.39 -22.57
C ARG A 350 5.00 -5.32 -23.54
N VAL A 351 5.87 -4.96 -24.49
CA VAL A 351 5.52 -4.06 -25.58
C VAL A 351 4.25 -4.56 -26.30
N PRO A 352 3.26 -3.67 -26.55
CA PRO A 352 2.02 -4.04 -27.20
C PRO A 352 2.25 -4.51 -28.64
N THR A 353 1.44 -5.49 -29.04
CA THR A 353 1.43 -6.05 -30.40
C THR A 353 0.26 -5.48 -31.19
N MET A 354 0.52 -5.05 -32.43
CA MET A 354 -0.52 -4.64 -33.38
C MET A 354 -1.39 -5.84 -33.77
N VAL A 355 -2.58 -5.57 -34.34
CA VAL A 355 -3.50 -6.59 -34.88
C VAL A 355 -2.81 -7.49 -35.92
N SER A 356 -1.80 -6.97 -36.63
CA SER A 356 -0.97 -7.74 -37.57
C SER A 356 0.02 -8.72 -36.92
N GLY A 357 0.04 -8.82 -35.59
CA GLY A 357 1.00 -9.60 -34.82
C GLY A 357 2.40 -9.00 -34.75
N LYS A 358 2.57 -7.74 -35.17
CA LYS A 358 3.86 -7.02 -35.15
C LYS A 358 3.93 -6.06 -33.98
N THR A 359 5.06 -6.00 -33.29
CA THR A 359 5.32 -4.94 -32.29
C THR A 359 5.82 -3.64 -32.94
N LEU A 360 6.55 -3.73 -34.05
CA LEU A 360 6.90 -2.60 -34.93
C LEU A 360 6.85 -3.02 -36.40
N PRO A 361 6.68 -2.06 -37.34
CA PRO A 361 6.73 -2.33 -38.77
C PRO A 361 8.02 -3.02 -39.25
N SER A 362 9.13 -2.79 -38.53
CA SER A 362 10.44 -3.38 -38.84
C SER A 362 10.59 -4.85 -38.42
N PHE A 363 9.69 -5.38 -37.58
CA PHE A 363 9.71 -6.78 -37.17
C PHE A 363 8.75 -7.61 -38.02
N ARG A 364 9.08 -8.90 -38.18
CA ARG A 364 8.15 -9.86 -38.78
C ARG A 364 6.94 -10.07 -37.87
N ALA A 365 5.82 -10.47 -38.46
CA ALA A 365 4.65 -10.84 -37.67
C ALA A 365 5.00 -12.03 -36.76
N PHE A 366 4.55 -11.97 -35.51
CA PHE A 366 4.76 -13.00 -34.48
C PHE A 366 6.23 -13.35 -34.24
N ASP A 367 7.13 -12.36 -34.30
CA ASP A 367 8.56 -12.61 -34.03
C ASP A 367 8.77 -13.01 -32.56
N PRO A 368 9.22 -14.25 -32.26
CA PRO A 368 9.43 -14.69 -30.89
C PRO A 368 10.75 -14.19 -30.30
N SER A 369 11.46 -13.27 -30.97
CA SER A 369 12.71 -12.72 -30.45
C SER A 369 12.46 -11.83 -29.22
N ALA A 370 13.32 -11.94 -28.21
CA ALA A 370 13.21 -11.09 -27.02
C ALA A 370 13.25 -9.59 -27.38
N ARG A 371 14.05 -9.25 -28.39
CA ARG A 371 14.20 -7.89 -28.91
C ARG A 371 12.89 -7.33 -29.49
N ALA A 372 12.12 -8.14 -30.23
CA ALA A 372 10.83 -7.70 -30.77
C ALA A 372 9.83 -7.41 -29.64
N GLY A 373 9.95 -8.10 -28.50
CA GLY A 373 9.12 -7.89 -27.32
C GLY A 373 9.65 -6.86 -26.33
N GLY A 374 10.54 -5.95 -26.74
CA GLY A 374 11.01 -4.85 -25.89
C GLY A 374 12.23 -5.15 -25.01
N TYR A 375 12.95 -6.26 -25.22
CA TYR A 375 14.20 -6.51 -24.50
C TYR A 375 15.38 -5.75 -25.12
N ILE A 376 15.85 -4.70 -24.45
CA ILE A 376 16.91 -3.82 -24.94
C ILE A 376 18.28 -4.29 -24.44
N THR A 377 19.06 -4.89 -25.36
CA THR A 377 20.45 -5.29 -25.11
C THR A 377 21.46 -4.12 -25.20
N GLY A 378 21.03 -3.01 -25.80
CA GLY A 378 21.80 -1.77 -25.85
C GLY A 378 21.94 -1.12 -24.47
N ARG A 379 22.90 -0.22 -24.33
CA ARG A 379 23.19 0.55 -23.12
C ARG A 379 23.34 2.02 -23.47
N PHE A 380 23.12 2.93 -22.52
CA PHE A 380 23.23 4.36 -22.80
C PHE A 380 24.63 4.77 -23.27
N LEU A 381 25.70 4.12 -22.76
CA LEU A 381 27.08 4.45 -23.10
C LEU A 381 27.41 4.32 -24.60
N THR A 382 26.85 3.32 -25.28
CA THR A 382 27.12 3.03 -26.71
C THR A 382 25.95 3.37 -27.62
N GLY A 383 24.87 3.91 -27.04
CA GLY A 383 23.60 4.12 -27.73
C GLY A 383 22.74 2.85 -27.84
N ILE A 384 21.47 3.08 -28.14
CA ILE A 384 20.44 2.07 -28.37
C ILE A 384 19.97 2.11 -29.82
N LYS A 385 19.53 0.98 -30.38
CA LYS A 385 19.12 0.90 -31.79
C LYS A 385 17.76 1.60 -32.00
N PRO A 386 17.40 2.02 -33.23
CA PRO A 386 16.14 2.74 -33.48
C PRO A 386 14.87 2.01 -32.99
N GLN A 387 14.81 0.67 -33.16
CA GLN A 387 13.67 -0.12 -32.66
C GLN A 387 13.60 -0.10 -31.12
N GLU A 388 14.76 -0.21 -30.46
CA GLU A 388 14.87 -0.20 -29.01
C GLU A 388 14.59 1.18 -28.43
N TYR A 389 15.02 2.23 -29.13
CA TYR A 389 14.73 3.63 -28.80
C TYR A 389 13.23 3.88 -28.73
N PHE A 390 12.47 3.41 -29.72
CA PHE A 390 11.03 3.59 -29.73
C PHE A 390 10.33 2.90 -28.55
N PHE A 391 10.71 1.67 -28.23
CA PHE A 391 10.18 0.97 -27.06
C PHE A 391 10.55 1.67 -25.75
N HIS A 392 11.75 2.22 -25.66
CA HIS A 392 12.15 3.00 -24.50
C HIS A 392 11.33 4.30 -24.37
N CYS A 393 10.99 4.96 -25.47
CA CYS A 393 10.10 6.12 -25.47
C CYS A 393 8.67 5.77 -25.01
N MET A 394 8.16 4.58 -25.36
CA MET A 394 6.85 4.12 -24.84
C MET A 394 6.88 4.03 -23.32
N ALA A 395 7.89 3.34 -22.76
CA ALA A 395 8.03 3.18 -21.31
C ALA A 395 8.22 4.53 -20.60
N GLY A 396 8.98 5.45 -21.21
CA GLY A 396 9.14 6.81 -20.67
C GLY A 396 7.85 7.63 -20.66
N ARG A 397 7.00 7.47 -21.68
CA ARG A 397 5.72 8.21 -21.80
C ARG A 397 4.67 7.71 -20.83
N GLU A 398 4.62 6.41 -20.55
CA GLU A 398 3.63 5.81 -19.64
C GLU A 398 3.59 6.53 -18.31
N GLY A 399 4.70 6.64 -17.58
CA GLY A 399 4.57 7.26 -16.26
C GLY A 399 4.59 8.79 -16.25
N LEU A 400 4.82 9.45 -17.40
CA LEU A 400 4.40 10.85 -17.57
C LEU A 400 2.86 10.96 -17.59
N ILE A 401 2.19 10.02 -18.25
CA ILE A 401 0.72 9.94 -18.27
C ILE A 401 0.20 9.61 -16.87
N ASP A 402 0.81 8.64 -16.15
CA ASP A 402 0.42 8.35 -14.77
C ASP A 402 0.50 9.57 -13.86
N THR A 403 1.56 10.38 -14.01
CA THR A 403 1.73 11.61 -13.24
C THR A 403 0.63 12.63 -13.55
N ALA A 404 0.23 12.74 -14.82
CA ALA A 404 -0.83 13.66 -15.24
C ALA A 404 -2.21 13.24 -14.72
N VAL A 405 -2.55 11.95 -14.79
CA VAL A 405 -3.91 11.45 -14.49
C VAL A 405 -4.12 11.14 -13.00
N LYS A 406 -3.12 10.58 -12.30
CA LYS A 406 -3.32 10.02 -10.96
C LYS A 406 -3.16 11.03 -9.82
N THR A 407 -2.59 12.22 -10.09
CA THR A 407 -2.26 13.20 -9.04
C THR A 407 -3.49 13.85 -8.39
N SER A 408 -4.54 14.18 -9.15
CA SER A 408 -5.79 14.78 -8.63
C SER A 408 -6.45 13.89 -7.57
N ARG A 409 -6.53 12.57 -7.84
CA ARG A 409 -7.23 11.58 -7.01
C ARG A 409 -6.70 11.48 -5.58
N SER A 410 -5.37 11.54 -5.42
CA SER A 410 -4.73 11.49 -4.09
C SER A 410 -5.10 12.70 -3.21
N GLY A 411 -5.31 13.86 -3.85
CA GLY A 411 -5.66 15.09 -3.16
C GLY A 411 -7.04 15.02 -2.52
N TYR A 412 -8.04 14.54 -3.27
CA TYR A 412 -9.41 14.40 -2.78
C TYR A 412 -9.48 13.45 -1.58
N LEU A 413 -8.82 12.28 -1.67
CA LEU A 413 -8.73 11.32 -0.57
C LEU A 413 -8.15 11.95 0.71
N GLN A 414 -7.07 12.71 0.61
CA GLN A 414 -6.47 13.39 1.76
C GLN A 414 -7.43 14.41 2.38
N ARG A 415 -8.19 15.16 1.56
CA ARG A 415 -9.18 16.14 2.05
C ARG A 415 -10.29 15.45 2.83
N CYS A 416 -10.81 14.33 2.33
CA CYS A 416 -11.86 13.57 2.99
C CYS A 416 -11.41 13.06 4.36
N LEU A 417 -10.21 12.49 4.44
CA LEU A 417 -9.61 12.06 5.70
C LEU A 417 -9.43 13.24 6.68
N ILE A 418 -8.85 14.35 6.24
CA ILE A 418 -8.63 15.52 7.09
C ILE A 418 -9.95 16.04 7.67
N LYS A 419 -11.00 16.13 6.85
CA LYS A 419 -12.28 16.69 7.28
C LYS A 419 -13.04 15.83 8.28
N HIS A 420 -12.92 14.52 8.21
CA HIS A 420 -13.53 13.63 9.20
C HIS A 420 -12.70 13.56 10.49
N LEU A 421 -11.36 13.60 10.37
CA LEU A 421 -10.44 13.39 11.50
C LEU A 421 -9.96 14.70 12.14
N GLU A 422 -10.42 15.88 11.69
CA GLU A 422 -9.94 17.17 12.22
C GLU A 422 -10.23 17.36 13.71
N GLY A 423 -11.31 16.76 14.21
CA GLY A 423 -11.74 16.84 15.60
C GLY A 423 -10.98 15.93 16.56
N LEU A 424 -10.31 14.89 16.06
CA LEU A 424 -9.65 13.89 16.89
C LEU A 424 -8.35 14.40 17.49
N LYS A 425 -8.33 14.45 18.83
CA LYS A 425 -7.16 14.88 19.61
C LYS A 425 -6.98 14.01 20.85
N VAL A 426 -5.77 14.02 21.39
CA VAL A 426 -5.47 13.38 22.69
C VAL A 426 -5.96 14.25 23.82
N HIS A 427 -6.70 13.69 24.77
CA HIS A 427 -7.17 14.37 25.98
C HIS A 427 -6.19 14.18 27.15
N TYR A 428 -6.34 14.96 28.22
CA TYR A 428 -5.47 14.93 29.41
C TYR A 428 -5.49 13.59 30.17
N ASP A 429 -6.46 12.73 29.92
CA ASP A 429 -6.57 11.37 30.44
C ASP A 429 -5.92 10.31 29.51
N ASN A 430 -5.25 10.74 28.44
CA ASN A 430 -4.64 9.95 27.36
C ASN A 430 -5.63 9.27 26.39
N THR A 431 -6.94 9.49 26.56
CA THR A 431 -7.94 9.02 25.58
C THR A 431 -7.88 9.87 24.32
N VAL A 432 -8.21 9.28 23.17
CA VAL A 432 -8.43 10.03 21.92
C VAL A 432 -9.92 10.23 21.77
N ARG A 433 -10.34 11.49 21.64
CA ARG A 433 -11.75 11.83 21.54
C ARG A 433 -12.00 12.76 20.36
N ASP A 434 -13.22 12.71 19.84
CA ASP A 434 -13.71 13.68 18.88
C ASP A 434 -14.20 14.96 19.58
N SER A 435 -14.58 15.95 18.79
CA SER A 435 -14.92 17.31 19.21
C SER A 435 -16.14 17.37 20.12
N ASP A 436 -17.03 16.37 20.08
CA ASP A 436 -18.20 16.22 20.95
C ASP A 436 -17.88 15.51 22.27
N GLY A 437 -16.65 15.02 22.44
CA GLY A 437 -16.22 14.25 23.61
C GLY A 437 -16.41 12.74 23.49
N SER A 438 -16.90 12.23 22.35
CA SER A 438 -16.99 10.80 22.05
C SER A 438 -15.60 10.17 22.04
N VAL A 439 -15.44 9.05 22.74
CA VAL A 439 -14.14 8.35 22.87
C VAL A 439 -13.95 7.41 21.70
N VAL A 440 -12.91 7.62 20.91
CA VAL A 440 -12.52 6.75 19.77
C VAL A 440 -11.45 5.75 20.19
N GLN A 441 -10.47 6.17 20.99
CA GLN A 441 -9.47 5.27 21.57
C GLN A 441 -9.30 5.54 23.07
N PHE A 442 -9.15 4.49 23.86
CA PHE A 442 -8.82 4.63 25.29
C PHE A 442 -7.39 5.09 25.53
N GLN A 443 -6.48 4.71 24.64
CA GLN A 443 -5.09 5.14 24.61
C GLN A 443 -4.68 5.31 23.16
N TYR A 444 -3.99 6.40 22.86
CA TYR A 444 -3.49 6.63 21.51
C TYR A 444 -2.60 5.45 21.06
N GLY A 445 -3.03 4.73 20.02
CA GLY A 445 -2.25 3.64 19.46
C GLY A 445 -1.97 2.47 20.42
N GLU A 446 -2.84 2.27 21.42
CA GLU A 446 -2.76 1.22 22.46
C GLU A 446 -1.54 1.29 23.40
N ASP A 447 -0.62 2.23 23.19
CA ASP A 447 0.59 2.41 24.01
C ASP A 447 0.88 3.85 24.44
N SER A 448 0.07 4.82 24.00
CA SER A 448 0.18 6.25 24.30
C SER A 448 1.51 6.89 23.89
N LEU A 449 2.27 6.28 22.99
CA LEU A 449 3.56 6.80 22.55
C LEU A 449 3.43 7.78 21.37
N ASP A 450 4.25 8.81 21.38
CA ASP A 450 4.45 9.68 20.22
C ASP A 450 5.36 8.97 19.21
N ILE A 451 4.93 8.95 17.95
CA ILE A 451 5.64 8.33 16.82
C ILE A 451 7.02 8.97 16.62
N LEU A 452 7.15 10.27 16.91
CA LEU A 452 8.42 10.99 16.80
C LEU A 452 9.42 10.59 17.89
N LYS A 453 8.96 10.06 19.03
CA LYS A 453 9.81 9.81 20.22
C LYS A 453 10.10 8.32 20.47
N GLN A 454 9.61 7.41 19.64
CA GLN A 454 9.66 5.96 19.88
C GLN A 454 10.83 5.20 19.20
N LYS A 455 11.38 5.63 18.06
CA LYS A 455 12.31 4.78 17.27
C LYS A 455 13.53 4.31 18.07
N THR A 456 14.08 5.18 18.90
CA THR A 456 15.25 4.91 19.74
C THR A 456 14.89 4.20 21.05
N LEU A 457 13.61 4.22 21.45
CA LEU A 457 13.11 3.57 22.67
C LEU A 457 13.30 2.05 22.61
N PHE A 458 13.12 1.46 21.42
CA PHE A 458 13.31 0.03 21.20
C PHE A 458 14.78 -0.37 20.93
N ASN A 459 15.69 0.61 20.79
CA ASN A 459 17.12 0.35 20.64
C ASN A 459 17.82 0.34 22.01
N MET A 460 17.70 -0.78 22.71
CA MET A 460 18.22 -0.97 24.07
C MET A 460 19.75 -0.87 24.13
N ASP A 461 20.46 -1.35 23.11
CA ASP A 461 21.93 -1.28 23.02
C ASP A 461 22.43 0.16 22.98
N PHE A 462 21.81 1.00 22.14
CA PHE A 462 22.15 2.42 22.06
C PHE A 462 21.88 3.14 23.39
N CYS A 463 20.75 2.85 24.03
CA CYS A 463 20.40 3.44 25.32
C CYS A 463 21.36 3.01 26.43
N ALA A 464 21.79 1.75 26.45
CA ALA A 464 22.75 1.23 27.42
C ALA A 464 24.12 1.89 27.27
N MET A 465 24.63 2.02 26.03
CA MET A 465 25.91 2.68 25.75
C MET A 465 25.92 4.18 26.10
N ASN A 466 24.76 4.84 26.02
CA ASN A 466 24.61 6.28 26.30
C ASN A 466 23.89 6.57 27.62
N TYR A 467 23.87 5.61 28.55
CA TYR A 467 23.15 5.71 29.83
C TYR A 467 23.37 7.04 30.55
N ARG A 468 24.62 7.50 30.66
CA ARG A 468 25.00 8.74 31.35
C ARG A 468 24.49 10.00 30.64
N ALA A 469 24.57 10.01 29.32
CA ALA A 469 24.13 11.15 28.53
C ALA A 469 22.59 11.28 28.61
N LEU A 470 21.88 10.15 28.54
CA LEU A 470 20.42 10.10 28.74
C LEU A 470 20.02 10.46 30.18
N LEU A 471 20.79 10.05 31.18
CA LEU A 471 20.56 10.44 32.58
C LEU A 471 20.65 11.96 32.76
N ASN A 472 21.62 12.62 32.10
CA ASN A 472 21.77 14.07 32.12
C ASN A 472 20.67 14.79 31.32
N ARG A 473 20.12 14.15 30.27
CA ARG A 473 18.97 14.67 29.52
C ARG A 473 17.69 14.66 30.36
N TYR A 474 17.34 13.52 30.95
CA TYR A 474 16.07 13.34 31.66
C TYR A 474 16.10 13.78 33.14
N LYS A 475 17.29 13.97 33.73
CA LYS A 475 17.50 14.50 35.10
C LYS A 475 16.50 13.96 36.13
N PRO A 476 16.49 12.65 36.42
CA PRO A 476 15.52 12.03 37.33
C PRO A 476 15.50 12.65 38.73
N GLN A 477 16.62 13.24 39.17
CA GLN A 477 16.72 13.94 40.46
C GLN A 477 15.66 15.04 40.60
N ASN A 478 15.37 15.79 39.53
CA ASN A 478 14.39 16.88 39.55
C ASN A 478 12.94 16.38 39.70
N LEU A 479 12.64 15.19 39.16
CA LEU A 479 11.33 14.57 39.23
C LEU A 479 11.03 14.04 40.64
N GLU A 480 12.06 13.53 41.33
CA GLU A 480 11.93 13.05 42.70
C GLU A 480 11.68 14.21 43.68
N THR A 481 12.37 15.34 43.51
CA THR A 481 12.17 16.53 44.37
C THR A 481 10.78 17.15 44.22
N THR A 482 10.15 17.00 43.06
CA THR A 482 8.85 17.60 42.77
C THR A 482 7.68 16.73 43.19
N GLY A 483 7.87 15.43 43.44
CA GLY A 483 6.85 14.51 43.94
C GLY A 483 5.68 14.24 42.97
N PHE A 484 5.78 14.66 41.71
CA PHE A 484 4.68 14.52 40.74
C PHE A 484 4.53 13.10 40.19
N VAL A 485 5.59 12.29 40.19
CA VAL A 485 5.58 10.92 39.64
C VAL A 485 5.55 9.88 40.76
N ASN A 486 4.64 8.91 40.65
CA ASN A 486 4.51 7.81 41.61
C ASN A 486 5.33 6.60 41.18
N THR A 487 6.23 6.12 42.06
CA THR A 487 7.15 4.99 41.80
C THR A 487 6.77 3.68 42.52
N GLU A 488 5.70 3.69 43.32
CA GLU A 488 5.27 2.54 44.13
C GLU A 488 4.02 1.84 43.59
N SER A 489 3.08 2.57 42.99
CA SER A 489 1.78 2.03 42.57
C SER A 489 1.90 0.79 41.68
N VAL A 490 2.77 0.84 40.67
CA VAL A 490 2.98 -0.27 39.73
C VAL A 490 3.57 -1.49 40.45
N LYS A 491 4.50 -1.30 41.39
CA LYS A 491 5.05 -2.41 42.20
C LYS A 491 3.99 -3.05 43.08
N LYS A 492 3.08 -2.25 43.66
CA LYS A 492 1.96 -2.73 44.46
C LYS A 492 0.97 -3.52 43.61
N TYR A 493 0.67 -3.06 42.38
CA TYR A 493 -0.17 -3.76 41.42
C TYR A 493 0.37 -5.16 41.12
N TRP A 494 1.62 -5.26 40.63
CA TRP A 494 2.23 -6.55 40.31
C TRP A 494 2.37 -7.48 41.51
N LYS A 495 2.60 -6.95 42.71
CA LYS A 495 2.60 -7.77 43.95
C LYS A 495 1.22 -8.35 44.26
N LYS A 496 0.14 -7.61 43.98
CA LYS A 496 -1.25 -8.08 44.16
C LYS A 496 -1.63 -9.10 43.10
N VAL A 497 -1.30 -8.84 41.84
CA VAL A 497 -1.53 -9.77 40.71
C VAL A 497 -0.77 -11.07 40.91
N GLY A 498 0.52 -11.01 41.29
CA GLY A 498 1.33 -12.19 41.56
C GLY A 498 0.75 -13.08 42.66
N LYS A 499 0.21 -12.50 43.74
CA LYS A 499 -0.51 -13.26 44.79
C LYS A 499 -1.77 -13.93 44.24
N ARG A 500 -2.56 -13.21 43.46
CA ARG A 500 -3.82 -13.75 42.90
C ARG A 500 -3.59 -14.90 41.92
N LEU A 501 -2.50 -14.83 41.15
CA LEU A 501 -2.05 -15.89 40.25
C LEU A 501 -1.58 -17.12 41.03
N THR A 502 -0.78 -16.93 42.09
CA THR A 502 -0.33 -18.06 42.94
C THR A 502 -1.47 -18.71 43.72
N ASP A 503 -2.48 -17.93 44.09
CA ASP A 503 -3.66 -18.40 44.82
C ASP A 503 -4.73 -19.01 43.89
N GLY A 504 -4.50 -19.07 42.57
CA GLY A 504 -5.43 -19.62 41.57
C GLY A 504 -6.72 -18.81 41.36
N SER A 505 -6.79 -17.59 41.91
CA SER A 505 -7.98 -16.72 41.91
C SER A 505 -8.12 -15.84 40.65
N LEU A 506 -7.15 -15.91 39.73
CA LEU A 506 -7.09 -15.12 38.52
C LEU A 506 -6.39 -15.93 37.43
N ASP A 507 -7.06 -16.11 36.30
CA ASP A 507 -6.43 -16.74 35.12
C ASP A 507 -5.38 -15.82 34.52
N PRO A 508 -4.21 -16.33 34.10
CA PRO A 508 -3.18 -15.55 33.42
C PRO A 508 -3.69 -14.81 32.18
N ALA A 509 -4.68 -15.37 31.48
CA ALA A 509 -5.31 -14.77 30.29
C ALA A 509 -6.21 -13.57 30.62
N ASN A 510 -6.65 -13.43 31.87
CA ASN A 510 -7.59 -12.39 32.33
C ASN A 510 -6.89 -11.33 33.19
N VAL A 511 -5.58 -11.14 33.02
CA VAL A 511 -4.83 -10.08 33.70
C VAL A 511 -4.89 -8.82 32.83
N ASP A 512 -5.55 -7.78 33.33
CA ASP A 512 -5.59 -6.50 32.63
C ASP A 512 -4.18 -5.88 32.50
N PRO A 513 -3.87 -5.29 31.34
CA PRO A 513 -2.61 -4.57 31.14
C PRO A 513 -2.45 -3.43 32.16
N VAL A 514 -1.21 -3.18 32.62
CA VAL A 514 -0.93 -2.16 33.65
C VAL A 514 -1.43 -0.78 33.25
N MET A 515 -1.35 -0.45 31.95
CA MET A 515 -1.74 0.85 31.43
C MET A 515 -3.26 1.10 31.48
N SER A 516 -4.10 0.06 31.50
CA SER A 516 -5.56 0.24 31.63
C SER A 516 -5.95 0.63 33.05
N VAL A 517 -5.21 0.15 34.05
CA VAL A 517 -5.48 0.40 35.48
C VAL A 517 -4.77 1.64 36.00
N LEU A 518 -3.52 1.88 35.54
CA LEU A 518 -2.67 2.95 36.01
C LEU A 518 -2.22 3.84 34.85
N SER A 519 -2.58 5.12 34.91
CA SER A 519 -2.16 6.09 33.88
C SER A 519 -0.63 6.12 33.71
N PRO A 520 -0.12 6.01 32.46
CA PRO A 520 1.31 6.05 32.16
C PRO A 520 1.93 7.42 32.47
N SER A 521 1.16 8.51 32.39
CA SER A 521 1.65 9.89 32.58
C SER A 521 2.08 10.21 34.01
N ARG A 522 1.59 9.44 35.00
CA ARG A 522 1.88 9.67 36.43
C ARG A 522 2.60 8.52 37.13
N ASN A 523 2.40 7.28 36.67
CA ASN A 523 2.92 6.08 37.34
C ASN A 523 4.13 5.52 36.60
N LEU A 524 5.32 5.64 37.21
CA LEU A 524 6.55 5.15 36.60
C LEU A 524 6.53 3.62 36.50
N GLY A 525 6.72 3.10 35.29
CA GLY A 525 6.68 1.68 34.99
C GLY A 525 5.30 1.17 34.56
N SER A 526 4.30 2.06 34.43
CA SER A 526 3.12 1.76 33.62
C SER A 526 3.51 1.94 32.15
N VAL A 527 3.80 0.83 31.48
CA VAL A 527 4.34 0.75 30.12
C VAL A 527 3.64 -0.39 29.37
N SER A 528 3.74 -0.39 28.04
CA SER A 528 3.19 -1.48 27.22
C SER A 528 3.86 -2.83 27.53
N GLU A 529 3.10 -3.91 27.37
CA GLU A 529 3.58 -5.26 27.69
C GLU A 529 4.72 -5.68 26.77
N ALA A 530 4.58 -5.40 25.47
CA ALA A 530 5.62 -5.63 24.48
C ALA A 530 6.95 -4.92 24.84
N PHE A 531 6.89 -3.67 25.33
CA PHE A 531 8.09 -2.96 25.77
C PHE A 531 8.69 -3.54 27.05
N ARG A 532 7.84 -3.93 28.00
CA ARG A 532 8.26 -4.58 29.26
C ARG A 532 8.96 -5.90 29.00
N GLU A 533 8.38 -6.76 28.16
CA GLU A 533 8.97 -8.05 27.77
C GLU A 533 10.31 -7.86 27.07
N MET A 534 10.39 -6.93 26.11
CA MET A 534 11.64 -6.59 25.43
C MET A 534 12.72 -6.10 26.40
N LEU A 535 12.35 -5.26 27.37
CA LEU A 535 13.28 -4.74 28.39
C LEU A 535 13.75 -5.84 29.34
N ASP A 536 12.86 -6.74 29.75
CA ASP A 536 13.18 -7.85 30.62
C ASP A 536 14.08 -8.88 29.92
N GLU A 537 13.76 -9.27 28.69
CA GLU A 537 14.57 -10.16 27.85
C GLU A 537 15.97 -9.57 27.60
N TYR A 538 16.07 -8.26 27.33
CA TYR A 538 17.35 -7.59 27.15
C TYR A 538 18.22 -7.64 28.40
N VAL A 539 17.64 -7.39 29.58
CA VAL A 539 18.35 -7.41 30.86
C VAL A 539 18.80 -8.84 31.24
N GLU A 540 18.00 -9.85 30.90
CA GLU A 540 18.31 -11.26 31.14
C GLU A 540 19.37 -11.79 30.18
N SER A 541 19.20 -11.56 28.89
CA SER A 541 20.14 -12.01 27.85
C SER A 541 21.49 -11.31 27.93
N ASN A 542 21.52 -10.02 28.29
CA ASN A 542 22.72 -9.17 28.43
C ASN A 542 23.78 -9.46 27.34
N LYS A 543 23.35 -9.52 26.07
CA LYS A 543 24.17 -10.02 24.94
C LYS A 543 25.55 -9.35 24.85
N ASN A 544 25.62 -8.06 25.20
CA ASN A 544 26.82 -7.23 25.07
C ASN A 544 27.60 -7.04 26.38
N GLY A 545 27.15 -7.62 27.50
CA GLY A 545 27.83 -7.47 28.81
C GLY A 545 27.85 -6.04 29.37
N LEU A 546 27.00 -5.15 28.83
CA LEU A 546 26.93 -3.73 29.22
C LEU A 546 26.30 -3.54 30.61
N LEU A 547 25.54 -4.53 31.08
CA LEU A 547 24.85 -4.51 32.37
C LEU A 547 25.52 -5.42 33.40
N GLU A 548 25.54 -5.00 34.66
CA GLU A 548 26.08 -5.79 35.77
C GLU A 548 25.08 -6.90 36.21
N GLN A 549 25.46 -8.18 36.06
CA GLN A 549 24.66 -9.32 36.58
C GLN A 549 25.25 -9.90 37.87
N LYS A 550 24.39 -10.16 38.86
CA LYS A 550 24.78 -10.71 40.18
C LYS A 550 25.45 -12.10 40.15
N LYS A 551 25.38 -12.85 39.04
CA LYS A 551 25.81 -14.27 38.98
C LYS A 551 27.13 -14.53 38.24
N ASN A 552 27.66 -13.61 37.44
CA ASN A 552 28.91 -13.82 36.72
C ASN A 552 29.97 -12.77 37.08
N LYS A 553 30.78 -13.09 38.09
CA LYS A 553 32.09 -12.47 38.35
C LYS A 553 33.15 -13.00 37.37
N VAL A 554 32.77 -13.26 36.12
CA VAL A 554 33.73 -13.65 35.08
C VAL A 554 34.17 -12.35 34.42
N MET A 555 35.45 -12.00 34.59
CA MET A 555 36.09 -10.91 33.84
C MET A 555 35.81 -11.15 32.36
N SER A 556 34.98 -10.33 31.74
CA SER A 556 34.86 -10.31 30.29
C SER A 556 36.18 -9.79 29.73
N THR A 557 36.87 -10.60 28.94
CA THR A 557 38.13 -10.29 28.24
C THR A 557 37.96 -9.24 27.13
N ARG A 558 36.85 -8.48 27.12
CA ARG A 558 36.53 -7.47 26.12
C ARG A 558 36.44 -6.14 26.85
N GLU A 559 37.31 -5.20 26.44
CA GLU A 559 37.43 -3.87 27.02
C GLU A 559 36.05 -3.21 27.13
N GLN A 560 35.63 -2.93 28.36
CA GLN A 560 34.39 -2.25 28.67
C GLN A 560 34.43 -0.87 28.03
N THR A 561 33.44 -0.59 27.19
CA THR A 561 33.27 0.66 26.46
C THR A 561 32.76 1.79 27.36
N SER A 562 33.63 2.28 28.23
CA SER A 562 33.62 3.66 28.70
C SER A 562 35.07 4.02 29.05
N TRP A 563 35.73 4.75 28.16
CA TRP A 563 37.03 5.33 28.48
C TRP A 563 36.86 6.23 29.72
N ASP A 564 37.73 6.02 30.72
CA ASP A 564 37.59 6.22 32.17
C ASP A 564 36.80 5.14 32.93
N GLY A 565 37.50 4.07 33.32
CA GLY A 565 37.49 3.44 34.66
C GLY A 565 36.17 3.08 35.37
N ASP A 566 35.02 3.07 34.70
CA ASP A 566 33.72 3.05 35.36
C ASP A 566 32.99 1.70 35.33
N ALA A 567 32.35 1.39 36.46
CA ALA A 567 31.62 0.15 36.69
C ALA A 567 30.43 -0.03 35.74
N ALA A 568 30.14 -1.29 35.38
CA ALA A 568 28.97 -1.69 34.57
C ALA A 568 27.66 -1.10 35.12
N VAL A 569 26.73 -0.74 34.23
CA VAL A 569 25.46 -0.14 34.62
C VAL A 569 24.63 -1.19 35.37
N LYS A 570 24.18 -0.85 36.58
CA LYS A 570 23.29 -1.72 37.37
C LYS A 570 21.98 -1.94 36.61
N SER A 571 21.60 -3.21 36.37
CA SER A 571 20.39 -3.55 35.61
C SER A 571 19.12 -2.88 36.16
N LYS A 572 19.01 -2.73 37.49
CA LYS A 572 17.87 -2.05 38.12
C LYS A 572 17.80 -0.56 37.75
N MET A 573 18.95 0.11 37.65
CA MET A 573 19.03 1.53 37.30
C MET A 573 18.76 1.74 35.82
N PHE A 574 19.17 0.80 34.97
CA PHE A 574 18.83 0.80 33.55
C PHE A 574 17.31 0.66 33.33
N LYS A 575 16.65 -0.29 34.00
CA LYS A 575 15.18 -0.44 33.92
C LYS A 575 14.44 0.84 34.33
N VAL A 576 14.89 1.51 35.39
CA VAL A 576 14.30 2.79 35.83
C VAL A 576 14.49 3.88 34.77
N LEU A 577 15.68 3.99 34.17
CA LEU A 577 15.93 4.96 33.10
C LEU A 577 15.06 4.68 31.87
N MET A 578 14.91 3.41 31.46
CA MET A 578 14.10 3.05 30.30
C MET A 578 12.60 3.31 30.54
N ASN A 579 12.09 3.02 31.74
CA ASN A 579 10.74 3.41 32.12
C ASN A 579 10.55 4.93 32.14
N LEU A 580 11.59 5.68 32.52
CA LEU A 580 11.57 7.14 32.48
C LEU A 580 11.59 7.66 31.03
N LYS A 581 12.38 7.04 30.16
CA LYS A 581 12.41 7.35 28.73
C LYS A 581 11.04 7.11 28.10
N TYR A 582 10.36 6.01 28.43
CA TYR A 582 8.99 5.72 28.01
C TYR A 582 8.03 6.86 28.41
N LEU A 583 8.08 7.32 29.66
CA LEU A 583 7.26 8.43 30.17
C LEU A 583 7.47 9.73 29.37
N TYR A 584 8.71 10.05 29.00
CA TYR A 584 9.02 11.24 28.17
C TYR A 584 8.73 11.06 26.68
N SER A 585 8.51 9.81 26.23
CA SER A 585 8.13 9.47 24.86
C SER A 585 6.61 9.40 24.66
N LEU A 586 5.81 9.69 25.68
CA LEU A 586 4.36 9.76 25.56
C LEU A 586 3.92 10.90 24.62
N VAL A 587 2.76 10.70 24.01
CA VAL A 587 2.06 11.75 23.25
C VAL A 587 1.58 12.85 24.19
N ASP A 588 1.71 14.10 23.76
CA ASP A 588 1.33 15.26 24.55
C ASP A 588 -0.21 15.47 24.46
N PRO A 589 -0.92 15.77 25.58
CA PRO A 589 -2.34 16.12 25.52
C PRO A 589 -2.59 17.37 24.67
N GLY A 590 -3.65 17.33 23.88
CA GLY A 590 -4.00 18.35 22.89
C GLY A 590 -3.45 18.07 21.50
N GLU A 591 -2.58 17.08 21.31
CA GLU A 591 -2.02 16.73 20.00
C GLU A 591 -3.13 16.30 19.02
N ALA A 592 -3.12 16.88 17.82
CA ALA A 592 -4.11 16.66 16.78
C ALA A 592 -3.82 15.36 15.98
N VAL A 593 -3.89 14.22 16.67
CA VAL A 593 -3.53 12.91 16.12
C VAL A 593 -4.37 12.51 14.90
N GLY A 594 -5.62 12.96 14.78
CA GLY A 594 -6.43 12.69 13.59
C GLY A 594 -5.89 13.37 12.33
N LEU A 595 -5.44 14.61 12.44
CA LEU A 595 -4.81 15.33 11.32
C LEU A 595 -3.48 14.68 10.93
N LEU A 596 -2.68 14.24 11.90
CA LEU A 596 -1.43 13.52 11.65
C LEU A 596 -1.67 12.20 10.94
N ALA A 597 -2.69 11.42 11.35
CA ALA A 597 -3.05 10.17 10.69
C ALA A 597 -3.53 10.42 9.25
N ALA A 598 -4.40 11.40 9.04
CA ALA A 598 -4.90 11.77 7.71
C ALA A 598 -3.75 12.17 6.76
N GLN A 599 -2.79 12.96 7.23
CA GLN A 599 -1.63 13.38 6.44
C GLN A 599 -0.66 12.22 6.19
N SER A 600 -0.47 11.34 7.17
CA SER A 600 0.43 10.18 7.09
C SER A 600 -0.08 9.10 6.13
N ILE A 601 -1.36 9.11 5.77
CA ILE A 601 -1.92 8.28 4.69
C ILE A 601 -1.98 9.06 3.38
N GLY A 602 -2.45 10.31 3.41
CA GLY A 602 -2.66 11.13 2.23
C GLY A 602 -1.38 11.50 1.47
N GLU A 603 -0.32 11.91 2.18
CA GLU A 603 0.95 12.31 1.54
C GLU A 603 1.65 11.13 0.87
N PRO A 604 1.85 9.96 1.51
CA PRO A 604 2.48 8.82 0.85
C PRO A 604 1.65 8.24 -0.28
N SER A 605 0.32 8.43 -0.27
CA SER A 605 -0.55 8.05 -1.39
C SER A 605 -0.15 8.77 -2.70
N THR A 606 0.37 10.00 -2.62
CA THR A 606 0.92 10.72 -3.79
C THR A 606 2.18 10.04 -4.34
N GLN A 607 2.95 9.34 -3.49
CA GLN A 607 4.14 8.61 -3.91
C GLN A 607 3.76 7.31 -4.63
N MET A 608 2.66 6.67 -4.22
CA MET A 608 2.15 5.46 -4.89
C MET A 608 1.77 5.71 -6.35
N THR A 609 1.31 6.92 -6.68
CA THR A 609 0.99 7.29 -8.08
C THR A 609 2.22 7.48 -8.94
N LEU A 610 3.35 7.82 -8.32
CA LEU A 610 4.62 8.08 -9.01
C LEU A 610 5.49 6.81 -9.12
N ASN A 611 5.39 5.89 -8.16
CA ASN A 611 6.22 4.69 -8.08
C ASN A 611 5.77 3.51 -8.95
N THR A 612 4.72 3.66 -9.78
CA THR A 612 4.29 2.61 -10.75
C THR A 612 5.46 2.12 -11.62
N PHE A 613 6.38 3.02 -11.99
CA PHE A 613 7.54 2.73 -12.84
C PHE A 613 8.49 1.64 -12.31
N HIS A 614 8.63 1.49 -10.99
CA HIS A 614 9.59 0.56 -10.40
C HIS A 614 8.97 -0.80 -10.04
N PHE A 615 7.64 -0.87 -9.96
CA PHE A 615 6.90 -2.03 -9.49
C PHE A 615 5.95 -2.62 -10.54
N ALA A 616 6.03 -2.16 -11.80
CA ALA A 616 5.24 -2.67 -12.93
C ALA A 616 5.31 -4.21 -13.08
N GLY A 617 6.35 -4.88 -12.58
CA GLY A 617 6.46 -6.34 -12.57
C GLY A 617 5.55 -7.10 -11.59
N PHE A 618 4.91 -6.44 -10.61
CA PHE A 618 4.05 -7.09 -9.59
C PHE A 618 2.59 -7.30 -10.02
N GLY A 619 2.21 -6.89 -11.24
CA GLY A 619 0.86 -7.05 -11.80
C GLY A 619 0.39 -8.50 -12.03
N ALA A 620 1.15 -9.50 -11.57
CA ALA A 620 0.77 -10.91 -11.65
C ALA A 620 -0.22 -11.37 -10.58
N LYS A 621 -0.47 -10.56 -9.53
CA LYS A 621 -1.54 -10.82 -8.56
C LYS A 621 -2.80 -10.07 -9.01
N ASN A 622 -3.90 -10.80 -9.28
CA ASN A 622 -5.21 -10.31 -9.75
C ASN A 622 -5.97 -9.40 -8.75
N VAL A 623 -5.27 -8.62 -7.93
CA VAL A 623 -5.84 -7.80 -6.86
C VAL A 623 -5.83 -6.34 -7.30
N THR A 624 -6.88 -5.59 -6.98
CA THR A 624 -6.85 -4.12 -7.03
C THR A 624 -5.71 -3.59 -6.16
N LEU A 625 -4.78 -2.85 -6.75
CA LEU A 625 -3.62 -2.28 -6.05
C LEU A 625 -3.67 -0.75 -6.04
N GLY A 626 -2.91 -0.15 -5.15
CA GLY A 626 -2.67 1.29 -5.16
C GLY A 626 -3.82 2.13 -4.62
N ILE A 627 -3.95 3.36 -5.15
CA ILE A 627 -5.02 4.29 -4.77
C ILE A 627 -6.43 3.74 -5.00
N PRO A 628 -6.76 3.05 -6.11
CA PRO A 628 -8.09 2.48 -6.29
C PRO A 628 -8.52 1.57 -5.13
N ARG A 629 -7.60 0.73 -4.64
CA ARG A 629 -7.87 -0.11 -3.47
C ARG A 629 -8.03 0.70 -2.19
N LEU A 630 -7.18 1.71 -2.00
CA LEU A 630 -7.29 2.60 -0.83
C LEU A 630 -8.62 3.37 -0.82
N ARG A 631 -9.16 3.77 -1.99
CA ARG A 631 -10.49 4.38 -2.12
C ARG A 631 -11.61 3.41 -1.73
N GLU A 632 -11.55 2.16 -2.21
CA GLU A 632 -12.54 1.13 -1.86
C GLU A 632 -12.59 0.86 -0.34
N LEU A 633 -11.43 0.84 0.30
CA LEU A 633 -11.30 0.63 1.74
C LEU A 633 -11.78 1.86 2.51
N VAL A 634 -11.20 3.03 2.24
CA VAL A 634 -11.34 4.21 3.10
C VAL A 634 -12.52 5.08 2.68
N MET A 635 -12.66 5.38 1.39
CA MET A 635 -13.60 6.41 0.93
C MET A 635 -15.01 5.90 0.75
N THR A 636 -15.18 4.75 0.11
CA THR A 636 -16.51 4.20 -0.19
C THR A 636 -16.96 3.12 0.79
N ALA A 637 -16.02 2.52 1.53
CA ALA A 637 -16.27 1.38 2.43
C ALA A 637 -17.13 0.31 1.73
N SER A 638 -16.73 -0.05 0.50
CA SER A 638 -17.59 -0.81 -0.41
C SER A 638 -17.92 -2.20 0.12
N ALA A 639 -19.22 -2.51 0.18
CA ALA A 639 -19.73 -3.86 0.45
C ALA A 639 -19.61 -4.80 -0.76
N LYS A 640 -19.31 -4.27 -1.95
CA LYS A 640 -19.11 -5.04 -3.18
C LYS A 640 -17.80 -4.61 -3.82
N ILE A 641 -16.70 -5.18 -3.35
CA ILE A 641 -15.37 -4.89 -3.89
C ILE A 641 -15.18 -5.50 -5.28
N LYS A 642 -14.32 -4.89 -6.11
CA LYS A 642 -14.10 -5.34 -7.50
C LYS A 642 -13.42 -6.71 -7.60
N THR A 643 -12.48 -6.98 -6.70
CA THR A 643 -11.70 -8.23 -6.67
C THR A 643 -11.80 -8.93 -5.31
N PRO A 644 -12.97 -9.54 -5.01
CA PRO A 644 -13.17 -10.26 -3.76
C PRO A 644 -12.35 -11.54 -3.73
N LEU A 645 -11.57 -11.73 -2.66
CA LEU A 645 -10.67 -12.85 -2.48
C LEU A 645 -10.77 -13.41 -1.06
N MET A 646 -10.74 -14.73 -0.93
CA MET A 646 -10.53 -15.40 0.36
C MET A 646 -9.28 -16.28 0.32
N ARG A 647 -8.56 -16.30 1.43
CA ARG A 647 -7.45 -17.21 1.71
C ARG A 647 -7.96 -18.30 2.64
N LEU A 648 -7.86 -19.55 2.18
CA LEU A 648 -8.29 -20.74 2.87
C LEU A 648 -7.06 -21.55 3.29
N PRO A 649 -6.64 -21.50 4.57
CA PRO A 649 -5.54 -22.34 5.04
C PRO A 649 -5.99 -23.80 5.11
N LEU A 650 -5.18 -24.70 4.55
CA LEU A 650 -5.39 -26.14 4.68
C LEU A 650 -4.86 -26.63 6.02
N ARG A 651 -5.52 -27.64 6.60
CA ARG A 651 -5.02 -28.30 7.81
C ARG A 651 -3.64 -28.91 7.55
N PRO A 652 -2.74 -28.94 8.57
CA PRO A 652 -1.36 -29.40 8.38
C PRO A 652 -1.27 -30.84 7.85
N ASP A 653 -2.23 -31.68 8.22
CA ASP A 653 -2.32 -33.12 7.89
C ASP A 653 -2.71 -33.39 6.42
N ILE A 654 -3.27 -32.39 5.73
CA ILE A 654 -3.80 -32.54 4.36
C ILE A 654 -2.70 -32.27 3.32
N THR A 655 -2.69 -33.05 2.24
CA THR A 655 -1.77 -32.84 1.11
C THR A 655 -2.28 -31.76 0.15
N MET A 656 -1.37 -31.09 -0.58
CA MET A 656 -1.80 -30.11 -1.60
C MET A 656 -2.64 -30.75 -2.71
N ALA A 657 -2.44 -32.05 -3.01
CA ALA A 657 -3.23 -32.76 -3.99
C ALA A 657 -4.71 -32.90 -3.57
N GLU A 658 -4.97 -33.18 -2.29
CA GLU A 658 -6.34 -33.19 -1.73
C GLU A 658 -6.94 -31.77 -1.75
N GLY A 659 -6.12 -30.75 -1.45
CA GLY A 659 -6.52 -29.34 -1.57
C GLY A 659 -6.91 -28.95 -3.01
N GLU A 660 -6.20 -29.45 -4.02
CA GLU A 660 -6.54 -29.22 -5.43
C GLU A 660 -7.86 -29.90 -5.83
N ILE A 661 -8.13 -31.09 -5.31
CA ILE A 661 -9.43 -31.77 -5.52
C ILE A 661 -10.56 -30.94 -4.90
N LEU A 662 -10.35 -30.44 -3.68
CA LEU A 662 -11.30 -29.56 -3.02
C LEU A 662 -11.52 -28.27 -3.81
N ALA A 663 -10.46 -27.62 -4.28
CA ALA A 663 -10.54 -26.40 -5.08
C ALA A 663 -11.42 -26.58 -6.35
N LYS A 664 -11.36 -27.75 -6.99
CA LYS A 664 -12.21 -28.08 -8.14
C LYS A 664 -13.68 -28.25 -7.76
N SER A 665 -13.96 -28.86 -6.61
CA SER A 665 -15.33 -29.02 -6.12
C SER A 665 -15.98 -27.70 -5.68
N ILE A 666 -15.19 -26.75 -5.18
CA ILE A 666 -15.64 -25.43 -4.75
C ILE A 666 -15.86 -24.49 -5.96
N SER A 667 -15.06 -24.63 -7.00
CA SER A 667 -15.12 -23.75 -8.18
C SER A 667 -16.45 -23.87 -8.91
N ARG A 668 -17.01 -22.74 -9.35
CA ARG A 668 -18.22 -22.72 -10.19
C ARG A 668 -17.92 -23.36 -11.53
N VAL A 669 -18.76 -24.32 -11.93
CA VAL A 669 -18.68 -24.98 -13.23
C VAL A 669 -20.03 -24.83 -13.92
N SER A 670 -20.02 -24.22 -15.12
CA SER A 670 -21.19 -24.15 -16.00
C SER A 670 -21.18 -25.28 -17.01
N ILE A 671 -22.33 -25.55 -17.64
CA ILE A 671 -22.38 -26.50 -18.77
C ILE A 671 -21.48 -26.03 -19.91
N ALA A 672 -21.31 -24.72 -20.09
CA ALA A 672 -20.41 -24.18 -21.11
C ALA A 672 -18.94 -24.61 -20.92
N ASP A 673 -18.47 -24.77 -19.67
CA ASP A 673 -17.07 -25.13 -19.38
C ASP A 673 -16.74 -26.58 -19.77
N ILE A 674 -17.73 -27.47 -19.72
CA ILE A 674 -17.60 -28.90 -20.06
C ILE A 674 -17.99 -29.20 -21.52
N MET A 675 -18.42 -28.20 -22.27
CA MET A 675 -18.95 -28.36 -23.63
C MET A 675 -17.87 -28.20 -24.70
N GLU A 676 -17.84 -29.12 -25.65
CA GLU A 676 -16.94 -29.06 -26.81
C GLU A 676 -17.63 -28.35 -27.99
N LYS A 677 -18.91 -28.66 -28.25
CA LYS A 677 -19.64 -28.12 -29.41
C LYS A 677 -21.16 -28.22 -29.22
N VAL A 678 -21.88 -27.20 -29.72
CA VAL A 678 -23.35 -27.24 -29.89
C VAL A 678 -23.67 -27.35 -31.38
N THR A 679 -24.57 -28.26 -31.76
CA THR A 679 -25.09 -28.35 -33.13
C THR A 679 -26.62 -28.33 -33.09
N VAL A 680 -27.25 -27.39 -33.80
CA VAL A 680 -28.71 -27.34 -33.92
C VAL A 680 -29.12 -27.66 -35.35
N LYS A 681 -29.97 -28.67 -35.54
CA LYS A 681 -30.51 -29.08 -36.84
C LYS A 681 -31.99 -28.73 -36.92
N GLU A 682 -32.32 -27.70 -37.69
CA GLU A 682 -33.72 -27.33 -37.99
C GLU A 682 -34.23 -28.13 -39.19
N ARG A 683 -35.38 -28.81 -39.03
CA ARG A 683 -36.06 -29.57 -40.08
C ARG A 683 -37.55 -29.24 -40.07
N LEU A 684 -38.17 -29.17 -41.24
CA LEU A 684 -39.62 -29.09 -41.36
C LEU A 684 -40.16 -30.52 -41.53
N VAL A 685 -40.93 -30.99 -40.54
CA VAL A 685 -41.46 -32.35 -40.53
C VAL A 685 -42.96 -32.29 -40.83
N ASN A 686 -43.41 -33.21 -41.68
CA ASN A 686 -44.81 -33.32 -42.09
C ASN A 686 -45.36 -34.66 -41.58
N THR A 687 -46.31 -34.61 -40.65
CA THR A 687 -46.93 -35.80 -40.03
C THR A 687 -48.25 -36.20 -40.70
N GLY A 688 -48.57 -35.64 -41.87
CA GLY A 688 -49.75 -35.99 -42.67
C GLY A 688 -51.00 -35.13 -42.36
N SER A 689 -51.11 -34.57 -41.16
CA SER A 689 -52.22 -33.71 -40.73
C SER A 689 -51.80 -32.32 -40.23
N SER A 690 -50.52 -32.10 -39.92
CA SER A 690 -49.94 -30.77 -39.63
C SER A 690 -48.46 -30.71 -40.03
N ARG A 691 -47.97 -29.50 -40.32
CA ARG A 691 -46.54 -29.23 -40.52
C ARG A 691 -46.01 -28.58 -39.26
N HIS A 692 -44.87 -29.06 -38.76
CA HIS A 692 -44.18 -28.47 -37.62
C HIS A 692 -42.68 -28.34 -37.89
N LYS A 693 -42.05 -27.39 -37.22
CA LYS A 693 -40.58 -27.22 -37.22
C LYS A 693 -40.01 -28.02 -36.07
N LEU A 694 -39.12 -28.96 -36.38
CA LEU A 694 -38.39 -29.74 -35.40
C LEU A 694 -36.93 -29.25 -35.36
N LEU A 695 -36.48 -28.80 -34.21
CA LEU A 695 -35.08 -28.44 -33.97
C LEU A 695 -34.46 -29.49 -33.06
N THR A 696 -33.50 -30.24 -33.60
CA THR A 696 -32.68 -31.18 -32.82
C THR A 696 -31.44 -30.45 -32.32
N ILE A 697 -31.35 -30.21 -31.02
CA ILE A 697 -30.20 -29.62 -30.33
C ILE A 697 -29.30 -30.76 -29.87
N HIS A 698 -28.09 -30.85 -30.43
CA HIS A 698 -27.08 -31.82 -30.05
C HIS A 698 -25.95 -31.11 -29.29
N LEU A 699 -25.91 -31.34 -27.98
CA LEU A 699 -24.83 -30.90 -27.09
C LEU A 699 -23.74 -31.97 -27.08
N GLN A 700 -22.52 -31.59 -27.46
CA GLN A 700 -21.35 -32.46 -27.41
C GLN A 700 -20.43 -31.99 -26.28
N PHE A 701 -20.21 -32.84 -25.28
CA PHE A 701 -19.33 -32.60 -24.13
C PHE A 701 -17.91 -33.08 -24.44
N TRP A 702 -16.90 -32.61 -23.69
CA TRP A 702 -15.53 -33.17 -23.73
C TRP A 702 -15.52 -34.67 -23.35
N PRO A 703 -14.45 -35.44 -23.63
CA PRO A 703 -14.42 -36.84 -23.23
C PRO A 703 -14.43 -36.93 -21.70
N ARG A 704 -15.15 -37.92 -21.17
CA ARG A 704 -15.36 -38.13 -19.73
C ARG A 704 -14.12 -37.93 -18.87
N GLU A 705 -13.00 -38.51 -19.29
CA GLU A 705 -11.72 -38.44 -18.59
C GLU A 705 -11.20 -37.01 -18.38
N PHE A 706 -11.48 -36.09 -19.31
CA PHE A 706 -11.00 -34.72 -19.24
C PHE A 706 -11.83 -33.87 -18.28
N TYR A 707 -13.16 -33.86 -18.44
CA TYR A 707 -14.01 -33.04 -17.57
C TYR A 707 -14.15 -33.60 -16.15
N GLU A 708 -14.06 -34.92 -15.95
CA GLU A 708 -13.98 -35.50 -14.60
C GLU A 708 -12.67 -35.10 -13.89
N LYS A 709 -11.54 -35.06 -14.62
CA LYS A 709 -10.25 -34.70 -14.06
C LYS A 709 -10.10 -33.19 -13.79
N GLU A 710 -10.58 -32.36 -14.69
CA GLU A 710 -10.52 -30.88 -14.55
C GLU A 710 -11.57 -30.35 -13.56
N HIS A 711 -12.82 -30.81 -13.67
CA HIS A 711 -13.95 -30.21 -12.96
C HIS A 711 -14.61 -31.13 -11.91
N GLY A 712 -14.23 -32.41 -11.81
CA GLY A 712 -14.80 -33.33 -10.82
C GLY A 712 -16.26 -33.74 -11.09
N VAL A 713 -16.79 -33.44 -12.29
CA VAL A 713 -18.21 -33.68 -12.63
C VAL A 713 -18.42 -35.09 -13.16
N LYS A 714 -19.31 -35.87 -12.52
CA LYS A 714 -19.69 -37.22 -12.98
C LYS A 714 -20.84 -37.17 -14.00
N PRO A 715 -20.89 -38.08 -15.00
CA PRO A 715 -21.92 -38.09 -16.05
C PRO A 715 -23.37 -38.17 -15.55
N HIS A 716 -23.64 -38.92 -14.47
CA HIS A 716 -25.00 -39.04 -13.91
C HIS A 716 -25.50 -37.70 -13.34
N LYS A 717 -24.61 -36.96 -12.66
CA LYS A 717 -24.90 -35.64 -12.11
C LYS A 717 -25.18 -34.64 -13.24
N LEU A 718 -24.37 -34.70 -14.31
CA LEU A 718 -24.58 -33.90 -15.51
C LEU A 718 -25.96 -34.16 -16.15
N ALA A 719 -26.36 -35.41 -16.30
CA ALA A 719 -27.66 -35.77 -16.88
C ALA A 719 -28.83 -35.22 -16.03
N SER A 720 -28.76 -35.38 -14.70
CA SER A 720 -29.77 -34.83 -13.77
C SER A 720 -29.91 -33.31 -13.89
N ILE A 721 -28.79 -32.59 -14.01
CA ILE A 721 -28.80 -31.12 -14.08
C ILE A 721 -29.35 -30.63 -15.42
N ILE A 722 -29.08 -31.35 -16.51
CA ILE A 722 -29.68 -31.01 -17.80
C ILE A 722 -31.20 -31.19 -17.74
N GLU A 723 -31.66 -32.23 -17.06
CA GLU A 723 -33.10 -32.53 -16.91
C GLU A 723 -33.82 -31.52 -16.04
N GLN A 724 -33.26 -31.20 -14.87
CA GLN A 724 -33.91 -30.35 -13.87
C GLN A 724 -33.72 -28.86 -14.13
N ARG A 725 -32.57 -28.43 -14.65
CA ARG A 725 -32.24 -26.99 -14.79
C ARG A 725 -32.15 -26.54 -16.24
N PHE A 726 -31.37 -27.23 -17.06
CA PHE A 726 -31.12 -26.79 -18.45
C PHE A 726 -32.42 -26.75 -19.27
N ALA A 727 -33.24 -27.79 -19.19
CA ALA A 727 -34.49 -27.88 -19.95
C ALA A 727 -35.48 -26.77 -19.60
N ILE A 728 -35.62 -26.44 -18.30
CA ILE A 728 -36.49 -25.36 -17.82
C ILE A 728 -35.99 -23.99 -18.29
N LEU A 729 -34.68 -23.74 -18.14
CA LEU A 729 -34.07 -22.48 -18.59
C LEU A 729 -34.16 -22.32 -20.10
N LEU A 730 -34.03 -23.42 -20.86
CA LEU A 730 -34.21 -23.42 -22.30
C LEU A 730 -35.65 -23.07 -22.68
N ASP A 731 -36.64 -23.65 -22.01
CA ASP A 731 -38.07 -23.38 -22.25
C ASP A 731 -38.41 -21.91 -21.96
N LYS A 732 -37.93 -21.38 -20.82
CA LYS A 732 -38.07 -19.95 -20.46
C LYS A 732 -37.40 -19.03 -21.49
N ALA A 733 -36.18 -19.36 -21.93
CA ALA A 733 -35.44 -18.55 -22.90
C ALA A 733 -36.13 -18.53 -24.28
N ILE A 734 -36.66 -19.68 -24.71
CA ILE A 734 -37.44 -19.80 -25.95
C ILE A 734 -38.73 -18.98 -25.86
N ALA A 735 -39.46 -19.07 -24.75
CA ALA A 735 -40.67 -18.28 -24.52
C ALA A 735 -40.39 -16.77 -24.53
N LYS A 736 -39.29 -16.34 -23.90
CA LYS A 736 -38.83 -14.94 -23.88
C LYS A 736 -38.53 -14.43 -25.29
N GLU A 737 -37.82 -15.21 -26.11
CA GLU A 737 -37.48 -14.85 -27.49
C GLU A 737 -38.73 -14.78 -28.39
N LEU A 738 -39.69 -15.71 -28.22
CA LEU A 738 -40.96 -15.68 -28.93
C LEU A 738 -41.82 -14.46 -28.53
N LYS A 739 -41.86 -14.13 -27.23
CA LYS A 739 -42.59 -12.97 -26.71
C LYS A 739 -41.99 -11.65 -27.20
N ALA A 740 -40.67 -11.51 -27.17
CA ALA A 740 -39.96 -10.32 -27.68
C ALA A 740 -40.29 -10.06 -29.16
N ARG A 741 -40.35 -11.13 -29.97
CA ARG A 741 -40.70 -11.03 -31.39
C ARG A 741 -42.17 -10.74 -31.63
N SER A 742 -43.08 -11.30 -30.84
CA SER A 742 -44.51 -10.98 -30.93
C SER A 742 -44.81 -9.49 -30.65
N LYS A 743 -44.09 -8.89 -29.69
CA LYS A 743 -44.17 -7.45 -29.39
C LYS A 743 -43.59 -6.57 -30.51
N SER A 744 -42.54 -7.04 -31.19
CA SER A 744 -41.97 -6.31 -32.34
C SER A 744 -42.91 -6.22 -33.55
N GLU A 745 -43.93 -7.08 -33.62
CA GLU A 745 -44.95 -7.05 -34.68
C GLU A 745 -46.14 -6.13 -34.38
N THR A 746 -46.39 -5.75 -33.12
CA THR A 746 -47.69 -5.13 -32.80
C THR A 746 -47.76 -3.61 -32.90
N PHE A 747 -46.66 -2.86 -32.97
CA PHE A 747 -46.69 -1.43 -33.29
C PHE A 747 -45.32 -0.99 -33.84
N VAL A 748 -45.14 -1.09 -35.16
CA VAL A 748 -44.38 -0.03 -35.83
C VAL A 748 -45.42 1.05 -36.13
N ASP A 749 -45.64 1.96 -35.18
CA ASP A 749 -46.31 3.22 -35.50
C ASP A 749 -45.54 3.82 -36.68
N GLU A 750 -46.18 3.99 -37.84
CA GLU A 750 -45.56 4.68 -38.98
C GLU A 750 -45.10 6.10 -38.57
N ASP A 751 -45.74 6.67 -37.54
CA ASP A 751 -45.36 7.94 -36.90
C ASP A 751 -44.02 7.91 -36.14
N LYS A 752 -43.49 6.73 -35.77
CA LYS A 752 -42.19 6.57 -35.10
C LYS A 752 -41.03 6.33 -36.06
N ILE A 753 -41.31 6.10 -37.34
CA ILE A 753 -40.29 5.97 -38.38
C ILE A 753 -39.80 7.38 -38.74
N GLY A 754 -38.70 7.82 -38.12
CA GLY A 754 -38.15 9.16 -38.30
C GLY A 754 -38.15 10.01 -37.02
N GLU A 755 -38.73 9.51 -35.92
CA GLU A 755 -38.37 10.01 -34.58
C GLU A 755 -36.88 9.72 -34.37
N ALA A 756 -36.14 10.73 -33.90
CA ALA A 756 -34.81 10.48 -33.37
C ALA A 756 -34.99 9.47 -32.22
N LEU A 757 -34.51 8.24 -32.41
CA LEU A 757 -34.02 7.44 -31.29
C LEU A 757 -33.22 8.45 -30.47
N GLY A 758 -33.66 8.74 -29.25
CA GLY A 758 -33.21 9.89 -28.46
C GLY A 758 -31.72 10.14 -28.62
N THR A 759 -31.29 11.41 -28.54
CA THR A 759 -29.89 11.81 -28.75
C THR A 759 -28.96 10.69 -28.28
N PHE A 760 -28.01 10.28 -29.14
CA PHE A 760 -26.91 9.37 -28.77
C PHE A 760 -26.03 10.06 -27.70
N GLU A 761 -26.64 10.40 -26.57
CA GLU A 761 -26.10 10.97 -25.33
C GLU A 761 -25.54 9.85 -24.45
N GLY A 762 -25.19 8.72 -25.07
CA GLY A 762 -24.52 7.61 -24.42
C GLY A 762 -23.02 7.52 -24.71
N LEU A 763 -22.46 8.33 -25.63
CA LEU A 763 -21.03 8.19 -25.96
C LEU A 763 -20.23 9.45 -26.37
N GLU A 764 -20.79 10.64 -26.60
CA GLU A 764 -19.93 11.81 -26.96
C GLU A 764 -20.33 13.19 -26.40
N ARG A 765 -21.32 13.30 -25.52
CA ARG A 765 -21.54 14.53 -24.75
C ARG A 765 -21.84 14.20 -23.30
N GLY A 766 -20.78 14.19 -22.48
CA GLY A 766 -20.97 14.51 -21.06
C GLY A 766 -21.74 15.83 -20.96
N THR A 767 -22.72 15.89 -20.07
CA THR A 767 -23.61 17.02 -19.84
C THR A 767 -22.87 18.36 -19.88
N ARG A 768 -22.84 19.01 -21.04
CA ARG A 768 -22.32 20.37 -21.23
C ARG A 768 -23.49 21.33 -21.17
N ASN A 769 -23.62 22.05 -20.06
CA ASN A 769 -24.29 23.35 -20.06
C ASN A 769 -23.21 24.43 -20.21
N GLY A 770 -23.22 25.10 -21.37
CA GLY A 770 -22.73 26.48 -21.55
C GLY A 770 -21.22 26.69 -21.71
N ASP A 771 -20.82 26.92 -22.97
CA ASP A 771 -19.72 27.79 -23.44
C ASP A 771 -18.35 27.71 -22.72
N ASP A 772 -17.49 26.83 -23.26
CA ASP A 772 -16.04 27.06 -23.21
C ASP A 772 -15.65 27.93 -24.42
N ASP A 773 -15.65 29.25 -24.23
CA ASP A 773 -14.80 30.16 -25.02
C ASP A 773 -13.34 29.83 -24.70
N ASP A 774 -12.66 29.15 -25.63
CA ASP A 774 -11.25 29.42 -26.01
C ASP A 774 -10.80 28.40 -27.09
N GLU A 775 -11.43 28.44 -28.26
CA GLU A 775 -10.79 28.00 -29.50
C GLU A 775 -9.68 29.01 -29.85
N ASN A 776 -8.48 28.84 -29.29
CA ASN A 776 -7.19 29.26 -29.86
C ASN A 776 -6.04 28.84 -28.94
N GLY A 777 -5.48 27.64 -29.15
CA GLY A 777 -4.33 27.22 -28.36
C GLY A 777 -3.62 25.93 -28.74
N ASP A 778 -3.93 25.28 -29.86
CA ASP A 778 -3.21 24.05 -30.26
C ASP A 778 -2.68 24.16 -31.69
N ASP A 779 -1.61 24.95 -31.83
CA ASP A 779 -0.59 24.66 -32.83
C ASP A 779 0.76 25.12 -32.30
N GLY A 780 1.64 24.17 -32.00
CA GLY A 780 2.89 24.40 -31.28
C GLY A 780 3.84 23.23 -31.35
N GLY A 781 4.13 22.76 -32.56
CA GLY A 781 5.25 21.88 -32.82
C GLY A 781 6.59 22.51 -32.41
N ASN A 782 7.42 21.65 -31.83
CA ASN A 782 8.87 21.77 -31.64
C ASN A 782 9.39 22.55 -30.42
N GLU A 783 10.43 21.97 -29.82
CA GLU A 783 11.33 22.48 -28.78
C GLU A 783 10.85 22.39 -27.32
N ASN A 784 11.26 21.29 -26.65
CA ASN A 784 11.34 21.26 -25.19
C ASN A 784 12.81 21.18 -24.76
N GLU A 785 13.52 22.30 -24.93
CA GLU A 785 14.68 22.66 -24.11
C GLU A 785 14.48 24.10 -23.60
N GLY A 786 14.62 24.28 -22.28
CA GLY A 786 15.03 25.57 -21.73
C GLY A 786 13.92 26.51 -21.23
N SER A 787 13.86 26.63 -19.91
CA SER A 787 13.41 27.82 -19.16
C SER A 787 11.91 28.12 -19.14
N ASN A 788 11.26 27.77 -18.01
CA ASN A 788 10.08 28.52 -17.56
C ASN A 788 10.36 29.15 -16.18
N ARG A 789 11.22 30.18 -16.21
CA ARG A 789 11.31 31.22 -15.16
C ARG A 789 11.21 32.58 -15.84
N ARG A 790 10.15 33.30 -15.47
CA ARG A 790 9.93 34.76 -15.60
C ARG A 790 9.59 35.29 -17.00
N ARG A 791 8.33 35.72 -17.15
CA ARG A 791 7.95 36.84 -18.03
C ARG A 791 7.72 38.09 -17.17
N ARG A 792 8.44 39.19 -17.43
CA ARG A 792 8.23 40.53 -16.86
C ARG A 792 8.15 41.53 -18.03
N GLN A 793 6.94 42.03 -18.33
CA GLN A 793 6.48 43.44 -18.26
C GLN A 793 6.72 44.29 -19.53
N PRO A 794 5.93 45.36 -19.82
CA PRO A 794 5.07 46.20 -18.94
C PRO A 794 3.58 46.24 -19.39
N SER A 795 2.57 46.21 -18.52
CA SER A 795 2.11 47.35 -17.73
C SER A 795 0.85 46.95 -16.92
N LEU A 796 0.81 47.41 -15.67
CA LEU A 796 -0.35 47.64 -14.79
C LEU A 796 -1.48 46.57 -14.65
N ALA A 797 -1.35 45.83 -13.55
CA ALA A 797 -2.41 45.43 -12.60
C ALA A 797 -3.47 44.40 -13.03
N LYS A 798 -3.12 43.11 -12.94
CA LYS A 798 -3.99 42.05 -12.37
C LYS A 798 -3.12 40.92 -11.81
N GLY A 799 -2.73 41.08 -10.54
CA GLY A 799 -2.15 40.02 -9.72
C GLY A 799 -3.15 39.65 -8.63
N GLY A 800 -3.74 38.46 -8.72
CA GLY A 800 -4.69 37.96 -7.74
C GLY A 800 -5.50 36.77 -8.26
N LYS A 801 -4.94 35.56 -8.16
CA LYS A 801 -5.73 34.35 -7.99
C LYS A 801 -5.17 33.58 -6.79
N LYS A 802 -5.97 33.55 -5.72
CA LYS A 802 -5.90 32.52 -4.68
C LYS A 802 -6.31 31.19 -5.34
N GLN A 803 -5.50 30.16 -5.14
CA GLN A 803 -5.83 28.73 -5.19
C GLN A 803 -5.07 28.16 -3.99
N VAL A 804 -5.70 27.55 -2.98
CA VAL A 804 -6.39 26.26 -3.04
C VAL A 804 -7.70 26.30 -2.23
N SER A 805 -8.82 26.61 -2.88
CA SER A 805 -9.95 25.70 -2.88
C SER A 805 -9.81 24.95 -4.20
N ARG A 806 -9.69 23.62 -4.15
CA ARG A 806 -9.49 22.79 -5.34
C ARG A 806 -10.73 22.92 -6.22
N ASP A 807 -10.54 23.43 -7.43
CA ASP A 807 -11.57 23.61 -8.46
C ASP A 807 -11.93 22.26 -9.09
N ASP A 808 -13.22 22.14 -9.43
CA ASP A 808 -13.96 21.08 -10.14
C ASP A 808 -13.20 19.81 -10.54
N ASP A 809 -13.34 18.78 -9.69
CA ASP A 809 -12.95 17.40 -9.98
C ASP A 809 -13.98 16.71 -10.90
N GLU A 810 -13.46 15.86 -11.80
CA GLU A 810 -14.16 15.18 -12.91
C GLU A 810 -15.44 14.41 -12.50
N GLN A 811 -16.37 14.34 -13.46
CA GLN A 811 -17.75 13.88 -13.27
C GLN A 811 -17.91 12.36 -13.06
N ASP A 812 -16.88 11.55 -13.39
CA ASP A 812 -16.89 10.08 -13.21
C ASP A 812 -17.01 9.65 -11.74
N ASP A 813 -16.59 10.51 -10.79
CA ASP A 813 -16.59 10.19 -9.36
C ASP A 813 -17.95 10.49 -8.66
N ARG A 814 -18.93 11.10 -9.33
CA ARG A 814 -20.28 11.35 -8.75
C ARG A 814 -21.25 10.19 -8.93
N ASP A 815 -21.00 9.30 -9.89
CA ASP A 815 -21.98 8.26 -10.25
C ASP A 815 -21.95 7.06 -9.29
N ASP A 816 -20.83 6.80 -8.60
CA ASP A 816 -20.74 5.70 -7.61
C ASP A 816 -21.25 6.13 -6.21
N ASP A 817 -21.02 7.39 -5.80
CA ASP A 817 -21.55 7.94 -4.53
C ASP A 817 -23.05 8.33 -4.63
N GLY A 818 -23.59 8.47 -5.86
CA GLY A 818 -25.00 8.81 -6.11
C GLY A 818 -25.95 7.61 -6.28
N GLY A 819 -25.40 6.39 -6.37
CA GLY A 819 -26.18 5.19 -6.70
C GLY A 819 -26.95 4.55 -5.54
N ASN A 820 -26.66 4.92 -4.28
CA ASN A 820 -27.16 4.21 -3.10
C ASN A 820 -28.14 5.02 -2.24
N ASP A 821 -28.75 6.08 -2.78
CA ASP A 821 -29.79 6.89 -2.10
C ASP A 821 -31.18 6.22 -2.25
N SER A 822 -31.29 4.95 -1.84
CA SER A 822 -32.58 4.28 -1.63
C SER A 822 -32.85 4.20 -0.13
N ASP A 823 -33.89 4.94 0.29
CA ASP A 823 -34.50 5.05 1.62
C ASP A 823 -33.78 5.92 2.66
N VAL A 824 -34.33 7.12 2.91
CA VAL A 824 -35.27 7.39 4.03
C VAL A 824 -36.00 8.73 3.76
N GLY A 825 -37.33 8.72 3.63
CA GLY A 825 -38.16 9.93 3.71
C GLY A 825 -39.30 10.02 2.70
N ASP A 826 -40.45 9.43 3.04
CA ASP A 826 -41.75 9.69 2.43
C ASP A 826 -42.21 11.12 2.74
N GLU A 827 -42.13 12.04 1.77
CA GLU A 827 -43.01 13.21 1.63
C GLU A 827 -42.86 13.84 0.22
N GLY A 828 -44.00 14.23 -0.35
CA GLY A 828 -44.21 14.25 -1.80
C GLY A 828 -43.75 15.49 -2.58
N ASP A 829 -43.21 15.23 -3.77
CA ASP A 829 -43.07 16.22 -4.84
C ASP A 829 -43.55 15.63 -6.19
N ALA A 830 -44.34 16.39 -6.94
CA ALA A 830 -44.97 16.00 -8.20
C ALA A 830 -43.96 15.72 -9.33
N THR A 831 -42.68 16.06 -9.15
CA THR A 831 -41.59 15.62 -10.04
C THR A 831 -41.15 14.19 -9.77
N ALA A 832 -41.32 13.69 -8.54
CA ALA A 832 -41.11 12.30 -8.17
C ALA A 832 -42.14 11.40 -8.86
N SER A 833 -43.39 11.84 -9.06
CA SER A 833 -44.39 11.06 -9.83
C SER A 833 -44.05 10.94 -11.33
N LYS A 834 -43.33 11.91 -11.91
CA LYS A 834 -42.89 11.85 -13.32
C LYS A 834 -41.64 10.99 -13.48
N LYS A 835 -40.68 11.08 -12.54
CA LYS A 835 -39.52 10.18 -12.46
C LYS A 835 -39.91 8.76 -12.05
N ALA A 836 -40.87 8.57 -11.17
CA ALA A 836 -41.44 7.28 -10.80
C ALA A 836 -42.27 6.69 -11.94
N ARG A 837 -42.95 7.51 -12.77
CA ARG A 837 -43.63 7.03 -13.97
C ARG A 837 -42.66 6.64 -15.09
N ASN A 838 -41.53 7.34 -15.22
CA ASN A 838 -40.45 6.90 -16.13
C ASN A 838 -39.70 5.68 -15.57
N ARG A 839 -39.44 5.62 -14.26
CA ARG A 839 -38.82 4.48 -13.59
C ARG A 839 -39.77 3.29 -13.55
N SER A 840 -41.09 3.47 -13.50
CA SER A 840 -42.10 2.42 -13.62
C SER A 840 -42.36 2.02 -15.06
N GLN A 841 -42.15 2.89 -16.06
CA GLN A 841 -42.18 2.48 -17.47
C GLN A 841 -40.92 1.71 -17.86
N MET A 842 -39.78 2.00 -17.23
CA MET A 842 -38.52 1.25 -17.40
C MET A 842 -38.49 -0.02 -16.52
N ALA A 843 -39.07 0.02 -15.32
CA ALA A 843 -39.28 -1.14 -14.45
C ALA A 843 -40.48 -2.01 -14.89
N SER A 844 -41.44 -1.51 -15.69
CA SER A 844 -42.47 -2.37 -16.31
C SER A 844 -41.93 -3.29 -17.40
N TYR A 845 -40.62 -3.24 -17.66
CA TYR A 845 -39.92 -4.17 -18.54
C TYR A 845 -38.91 -5.08 -17.82
N ASP A 846 -38.65 -4.88 -16.51
CA ASP A 846 -37.74 -5.72 -15.71
C ASP A 846 -38.28 -6.14 -14.32
N ALA A 847 -39.47 -5.67 -13.88
CA ALA A 847 -40.07 -6.06 -12.59
C ALA A 847 -41.06 -7.22 -12.74
N ALA A 848 -40.57 -8.37 -13.20
CA ALA A 848 -41.30 -9.63 -13.14
C ALA A 848 -40.40 -10.83 -12.79
N ASP A 849 -39.25 -10.61 -12.13
CA ASP A 849 -38.33 -11.68 -11.72
C ASP A 849 -38.17 -11.80 -10.19
N ASP A 850 -38.79 -10.94 -9.36
CA ASP A 850 -38.66 -11.03 -7.89
C ASP A 850 -39.60 -12.09 -7.24
N GLU A 851 -40.72 -12.45 -7.86
CA GLU A 851 -41.55 -13.60 -7.42
C GLU A 851 -40.99 -14.95 -7.92
N ASP A 852 -40.06 -14.93 -8.88
CA ASP A 852 -39.47 -16.11 -9.53
C ASP A 852 -38.13 -16.53 -8.87
N GLU A 853 -37.42 -15.63 -8.19
CA GLU A 853 -36.25 -15.97 -7.36
C GLU A 853 -36.64 -16.65 -6.03
N GLU A 854 -37.81 -16.34 -5.46
CA GLU A 854 -38.36 -17.03 -4.28
C GLU A 854 -38.73 -18.49 -4.60
N ALA A 855 -39.32 -18.74 -5.77
CA ALA A 855 -39.62 -20.10 -6.24
C ALA A 855 -38.36 -20.94 -6.59
N MET A 856 -37.22 -20.30 -6.90
CA MET A 856 -35.93 -20.98 -7.08
C MET A 856 -35.20 -21.29 -5.76
N ARG A 857 -35.46 -20.51 -4.70
CA ARG A 857 -34.94 -20.80 -3.34
C ARG A 857 -35.69 -21.94 -2.67
N ASP A 858 -37.01 -21.99 -2.84
CA ASP A 858 -37.84 -23.07 -2.27
C ASP A 858 -37.52 -24.46 -2.86
N ALA A 859 -36.98 -24.54 -4.09
CA ALA A 859 -36.52 -25.79 -4.68
C ALA A 859 -35.08 -26.17 -4.31
N ALA A 860 -34.32 -25.28 -3.67
CA ALA A 860 -32.95 -25.53 -3.22
C ALA A 860 -32.86 -25.95 -1.75
N ASP A 861 -33.88 -25.62 -0.94
CA ASP A 861 -33.93 -25.96 0.49
C ASP A 861 -34.48 -27.39 0.78
N GLU A 862 -34.94 -28.14 -0.23
CA GLU A 862 -35.45 -29.52 -0.03
C GLU A 862 -34.37 -30.64 -0.16
N ASP A 863 -33.13 -30.33 -0.55
CA ASP A 863 -32.11 -31.36 -0.86
C ASP A 863 -31.12 -31.67 0.28
N ASN A 864 -31.42 -31.32 1.53
CA ASN A 864 -30.49 -31.51 2.66
C ASN A 864 -30.74 -32.77 3.52
N ASP A 865 -31.34 -33.83 2.96
CA ASP A 865 -31.46 -35.09 3.68
C ASP A 865 -31.54 -36.32 2.75
N SER A 866 -30.38 -36.83 2.29
CA SER A 866 -30.06 -38.27 2.35
C SER A 866 -28.75 -38.61 1.59
N ASP A 867 -27.63 -38.58 2.30
CA ASP A 867 -26.48 -39.42 1.94
C ASP A 867 -26.84 -40.87 2.32
N LYS A 868 -27.49 -41.59 1.41
CA LYS A 868 -27.46 -43.05 1.41
C LYS A 868 -26.54 -43.51 0.30
N GLU A 869 -25.45 -44.14 0.72
CA GLU A 869 -24.55 -44.93 -0.09
C GLU A 869 -25.35 -45.95 -0.91
N ASP A 870 -25.54 -45.67 -2.21
CA ASP A 870 -26.02 -46.67 -3.16
C ASP A 870 -24.81 -47.25 -3.92
N GLU A 871 -24.05 -48.08 -3.20
CA GLU A 871 -23.13 -49.02 -3.82
C GLU A 871 -23.93 -50.13 -4.51
N GLY A 872 -24.37 -49.91 -5.75
CA GLY A 872 -24.84 -51.01 -6.58
C GLY A 872 -25.73 -50.65 -7.76
N MET A 873 -25.14 -50.36 -8.92
CA MET A 873 -25.47 -51.06 -10.18
C MET A 873 -24.58 -50.57 -11.32
N ILE A 874 -23.83 -51.50 -11.92
CA ILE A 874 -23.29 -51.35 -13.26
C ILE A 874 -24.21 -52.14 -14.20
N GLY A 875 -24.81 -51.46 -15.18
CA GLY A 875 -25.20 -52.05 -16.46
C GLY A 875 -26.68 -51.86 -16.86
N ALA A 876 -26.91 -51.06 -17.90
CA ALA A 876 -27.52 -51.48 -19.17
C ALA A 876 -27.91 -50.26 -20.01
N GLY A 877 -27.63 -50.30 -21.31
CA GLY A 877 -28.31 -49.44 -22.27
C GLY A 877 -29.77 -49.89 -22.43
N GLY A 878 -30.66 -48.92 -22.59
CA GLY A 878 -32.11 -49.10 -22.65
C GLY A 878 -32.76 -48.06 -21.74
N ASP A 879 -33.77 -47.36 -22.24
CA ASP A 879 -34.39 -46.22 -21.59
C ASP A 879 -34.67 -46.45 -20.10
N ASP A 880 -34.21 -45.53 -19.26
CA ASP A 880 -34.41 -45.56 -17.81
C ASP A 880 -35.89 -45.24 -17.51
N VAL A 881 -36.68 -46.31 -17.33
CA VAL A 881 -38.14 -46.26 -17.21
C VAL A 881 -38.54 -46.20 -15.74
N ASN A 882 -39.39 -45.22 -15.36
CA ASN A 882 -39.89 -45.11 -13.97
C ASN A 882 -40.92 -46.22 -13.62
N GLU A 883 -41.40 -46.24 -12.37
CA GLU A 883 -42.47 -47.17 -11.91
C GLU A 883 -43.77 -47.07 -12.73
N GLU A 884 -43.97 -45.98 -13.48
CA GLU A 884 -45.12 -45.73 -14.36
C GLU A 884 -44.87 -46.11 -15.83
N GLY A 885 -43.70 -46.64 -16.18
CA GLY A 885 -43.38 -47.05 -17.55
C GLY A 885 -43.00 -45.91 -18.50
N LEU A 886 -42.71 -44.71 -17.99
CA LEU A 886 -42.27 -43.55 -18.77
C LEU A 886 -40.75 -43.48 -18.90
N THR A 887 -40.26 -43.31 -20.13
CA THR A 887 -38.83 -43.09 -20.40
C THR A 887 -38.38 -41.73 -19.89
N ARG A 888 -37.08 -41.58 -19.64
CA ARG A 888 -36.45 -40.33 -19.18
C ARG A 888 -36.79 -39.12 -20.09
N GLY A 889 -36.89 -39.34 -21.40
CA GLY A 889 -37.32 -38.31 -22.35
C GLY A 889 -38.81 -37.98 -22.31
N GLN A 890 -39.68 -38.96 -22.05
CA GLN A 890 -41.12 -38.74 -21.89
C GLN A 890 -41.47 -37.94 -20.64
N ARG A 891 -40.70 -38.10 -19.56
CA ARG A 891 -40.83 -37.29 -18.34
C ARG A 891 -40.58 -35.80 -18.62
N LEU A 892 -39.50 -35.49 -19.34
CA LEU A 892 -39.16 -34.11 -19.71
C LEU A 892 -40.15 -33.49 -20.70
N ALA A 893 -40.62 -34.28 -21.67
CA ALA A 893 -41.60 -33.83 -22.65
C ALA A 893 -42.95 -33.47 -22.02
N ASN A 894 -43.32 -34.13 -20.90
CA ASN A 894 -44.53 -33.79 -20.16
C ASN A 894 -44.38 -32.53 -19.29
N SER A 895 -43.16 -32.21 -18.84
CA SER A 895 -42.89 -31.05 -17.98
C SER A 895 -42.56 -29.75 -18.76
N SER A 896 -42.17 -29.85 -20.03
CA SER A 896 -41.75 -28.73 -20.86
C SER A 896 -42.79 -28.40 -21.95
N ARG A 897 -42.89 -27.13 -22.32
CA ARG A 897 -43.84 -26.66 -23.33
C ARG A 897 -43.41 -26.93 -24.77
N TYR A 898 -42.12 -26.84 -25.06
CA TYR A 898 -41.59 -26.95 -26.42
C TYR A 898 -40.76 -28.22 -26.66
N LEU A 899 -40.34 -28.92 -25.61
CA LEU A 899 -39.47 -30.10 -25.69
C LEU A 899 -40.29 -31.37 -25.93
N VAL A 900 -39.88 -32.18 -26.90
CA VAL A 900 -40.62 -33.36 -27.38
C VAL A 900 -39.88 -34.66 -27.09
N ASP A 901 -38.55 -34.65 -27.19
CA ASP A 901 -37.73 -35.81 -26.88
C ASP A 901 -36.38 -35.40 -26.28
N TYR A 902 -35.81 -36.29 -25.47
CA TYR A 902 -34.54 -36.11 -24.78
C TYR A 902 -33.79 -37.44 -24.74
N ARG A 903 -32.53 -37.42 -25.20
CA ARG A 903 -31.63 -38.58 -25.22
C ARG A 903 -30.26 -38.19 -24.64
N PHE A 904 -29.74 -38.98 -23.71
CA PHE A 904 -28.44 -38.76 -23.10
C PHE A 904 -27.55 -40.01 -23.21
N ASP A 905 -26.26 -39.79 -23.46
CA ASP A 905 -25.26 -40.87 -23.51
C ASP A 905 -24.87 -41.33 -22.10
N THR A 906 -25.62 -42.26 -21.52
CA THR A 906 -25.34 -42.81 -20.18
C THR A 906 -24.08 -43.67 -20.12
N VAL A 907 -23.57 -44.15 -21.26
CA VAL A 907 -22.42 -45.06 -21.32
C VAL A 907 -21.10 -44.30 -21.35
N LYS A 908 -20.99 -43.28 -22.22
CA LYS A 908 -19.75 -42.50 -22.38
C LYS A 908 -19.87 -41.06 -21.90
N GLY A 909 -21.07 -40.57 -21.59
CA GLY A 909 -21.30 -39.20 -21.13
C GLY A 909 -20.80 -38.14 -22.12
N ARG A 910 -20.88 -38.43 -23.42
CA ARG A 910 -20.23 -37.63 -24.49
C ARG A 910 -21.19 -36.66 -25.18
N TRP A 911 -22.48 -36.97 -25.21
CA TRP A 911 -23.46 -36.15 -25.92
C TRP A 911 -24.84 -36.21 -25.26
N CYS A 912 -25.64 -35.19 -25.57
CA CYS A 912 -27.05 -35.07 -25.21
C CYS A 912 -27.81 -34.51 -26.43
N GLU A 913 -28.93 -35.11 -26.78
CA GLU A 913 -29.84 -34.63 -27.82
C GLU A 913 -31.18 -34.22 -27.22
N ILE A 914 -31.66 -33.05 -27.62
CA ILE A 914 -32.92 -32.46 -27.19
C ILE A 914 -33.69 -32.05 -28.44
N ASP A 915 -34.86 -32.64 -28.65
CA ASP A 915 -35.74 -32.31 -29.77
C ASP A 915 -36.81 -31.32 -29.32
N VAL A 916 -36.85 -30.15 -29.96
CA VAL A 916 -37.79 -29.06 -29.66
C VAL A 916 -38.70 -28.84 -30.86
N GLN A 917 -40.01 -28.73 -30.62
CA GLN A 917 -41.02 -28.58 -31.67
C GLN A 917 -41.71 -27.22 -31.60
N PHE A 918 -41.82 -26.58 -32.78
CA PHE A 918 -42.58 -25.35 -32.98
C PHE A 918 -43.63 -25.52 -34.08
N ASP A 919 -44.65 -24.67 -34.05
CA ASP A 919 -45.60 -24.55 -35.15
C ASP A 919 -44.89 -24.10 -36.45
N ALA A 920 -45.36 -24.55 -37.62
CA ALA A 920 -44.77 -24.17 -38.90
C ALA A 920 -44.82 -22.66 -39.17
N SER A 921 -45.79 -21.93 -38.60
CA SER A 921 -45.90 -20.47 -38.69
C SER A 921 -44.83 -19.72 -37.90
N THR A 922 -44.16 -20.40 -36.95
CA THR A 922 -43.13 -19.80 -36.11
C THR A 922 -41.95 -19.32 -36.97
N ARG A 923 -41.59 -18.04 -36.86
CA ARG A 923 -40.45 -17.47 -37.61
C ARG A 923 -39.13 -18.10 -37.16
N LYS A 924 -38.08 -17.95 -37.96
CA LYS A 924 -36.75 -18.52 -37.67
C LYS A 924 -36.19 -17.93 -36.37
N ILE A 925 -35.86 -18.80 -35.41
CA ILE A 925 -35.22 -18.46 -34.14
C ILE A 925 -33.72 -18.75 -34.26
N LEU A 926 -32.87 -17.85 -33.76
CA LEU A 926 -31.42 -18.10 -33.66
C LEU A 926 -31.13 -19.00 -32.46
N MET A 927 -31.56 -20.27 -32.57
CA MET A 927 -31.52 -21.22 -31.46
C MET A 927 -30.11 -21.47 -30.92
N VAL A 928 -29.06 -21.34 -31.75
CA VAL A 928 -27.67 -21.45 -31.28
C VAL A 928 -27.34 -20.40 -30.22
N ALA A 929 -27.71 -19.13 -30.43
CA ALA A 929 -27.44 -18.07 -29.45
C ALA A 929 -28.24 -18.26 -28.15
N VAL A 930 -29.48 -18.75 -28.27
CA VAL A 930 -30.32 -19.09 -27.12
C VAL A 930 -29.66 -20.22 -26.32
N VAL A 931 -29.28 -21.31 -26.98
CA VAL A 931 -28.62 -22.45 -26.34
C VAL A 931 -27.27 -22.06 -25.72
N GLU A 932 -26.45 -21.27 -26.40
CA GLU A 932 -25.18 -20.76 -25.85
C GLU A 932 -25.39 -19.93 -24.57
N SER A 933 -26.41 -19.07 -24.56
CA SER A 933 -26.76 -18.29 -23.36
C SER A 933 -27.24 -19.21 -22.23
N VAL A 934 -28.06 -20.21 -22.53
CA VAL A 934 -28.57 -21.16 -21.53
C VAL A 934 -27.42 -22.02 -20.99
N CYS A 935 -26.49 -22.47 -21.83
CA CYS A 935 -25.33 -23.25 -21.39
C CYS A 935 -24.41 -22.47 -20.44
N LYS A 936 -24.23 -21.16 -20.64
CA LYS A 936 -23.47 -20.29 -19.74
C LYS A 936 -24.17 -20.08 -18.39
N ASN A 937 -25.49 -19.98 -18.41
CA ASN A 937 -26.29 -19.73 -17.21
C ASN A 937 -26.60 -21.01 -16.42
N THR A 938 -26.56 -22.18 -17.06
CA THR A 938 -26.82 -23.45 -16.38
C THR A 938 -25.59 -23.90 -15.62
N ILE A 939 -25.67 -23.80 -14.29
CA ILE A 939 -24.60 -24.15 -13.36
C ILE A 939 -24.71 -25.64 -13.00
N VAL A 940 -23.59 -26.35 -13.11
CA VAL A 940 -23.45 -27.76 -12.75
C VAL A 940 -23.29 -27.90 -11.24
N HIS A 941 -22.34 -27.16 -10.68
CA HIS A 941 -22.20 -26.97 -9.25
C HIS A 941 -21.53 -25.62 -9.01
N GLU A 942 -21.94 -24.96 -7.94
CA GLU A 942 -21.26 -23.79 -7.42
C GLU A 942 -21.51 -23.71 -5.92
N ILE A 943 -20.57 -23.11 -5.21
CA ILE A 943 -20.86 -22.55 -3.91
C ILE A 943 -21.22 -21.09 -4.16
N SER A 944 -22.42 -20.69 -3.74
CA SER A 944 -22.94 -19.34 -3.96
C SER A 944 -21.89 -18.29 -3.58
N GLY A 945 -21.69 -17.30 -4.44
CA GLY A 945 -20.72 -16.22 -4.21
C GLY A 945 -19.26 -16.56 -4.55
N ILE A 946 -18.90 -17.80 -4.87
CA ILE A 946 -17.55 -18.20 -5.31
C ILE A 946 -17.53 -18.52 -6.81
N LYS A 947 -16.64 -17.88 -7.55
CA LYS A 947 -16.44 -18.13 -9.00
C LYS A 947 -15.38 -19.21 -9.22
N LYS A 948 -14.24 -19.11 -8.58
CA LYS A 948 -13.09 -19.99 -8.83
C LYS A 948 -12.27 -20.19 -7.56
N CYS A 949 -11.68 -21.36 -7.39
CA CYS A 949 -10.71 -21.66 -6.35
C CYS A 949 -9.42 -22.22 -6.96
N TYR A 950 -8.27 -21.79 -6.45
CA TYR A 950 -6.95 -22.18 -6.96
C TYR A 950 -5.92 -22.28 -5.82
N PRO A 951 -4.89 -23.12 -5.94
CA PRO A 951 -3.82 -23.18 -4.95
C PRO A 951 -2.98 -21.89 -4.97
N LEU A 952 -2.71 -21.33 -3.80
CA LEU A 952 -1.82 -20.17 -3.65
C LEU A 952 -0.37 -20.63 -3.50
N PRO A 953 0.58 -20.07 -4.26
CA PRO A 953 1.99 -20.34 -4.06
C PRO A 953 2.46 -19.74 -2.72
N ASN A 954 3.38 -20.42 -2.05
CA ASN A 954 3.94 -19.97 -0.77
C ASN A 954 4.65 -18.62 -0.96
N GLU A 955 4.43 -17.68 -0.04
CA GLU A 955 4.97 -16.32 -0.16
C GLU A 955 6.49 -16.25 0.07
N SER A 956 7.06 -17.25 0.76
CA SER A 956 8.51 -17.39 0.94
C SER A 956 8.94 -18.86 0.99
N GLU A 957 10.22 -19.14 0.71
CA GLU A 957 10.79 -20.49 0.84
C GLU A 957 10.77 -21.04 2.28
N GLN A 958 10.57 -20.17 3.28
CA GLN A 958 10.46 -20.54 4.69
C GLN A 958 9.00 -20.75 5.14
N ASP A 959 8.04 -20.29 4.35
CA ASP A 959 6.62 -20.46 4.63
C ASP A 959 6.18 -21.87 4.23
N THR A 960 5.83 -22.68 5.23
CA THR A 960 5.31 -24.05 5.04
C THR A 960 3.78 -24.09 4.98
N SER A 961 3.11 -22.94 5.08
CA SER A 961 1.65 -22.86 5.05
C SER A 961 1.11 -23.23 3.68
N LYS A 962 0.12 -24.14 3.66
CA LYS A 962 -0.58 -24.59 2.47
C LYS A 962 -1.89 -23.81 2.38
N ASN A 963 -2.07 -22.99 1.35
CA ASN A 963 -3.25 -22.13 1.24
C ASN A 963 -3.92 -22.30 -0.13
N LEU A 964 -5.26 -22.25 -0.15
CA LEU A 964 -6.05 -22.06 -1.35
C LEU A 964 -6.55 -20.61 -1.41
N GLY A 965 -6.74 -20.09 -2.60
CA GLY A 965 -7.35 -18.79 -2.87
C GLY A 965 -8.68 -18.96 -3.58
N THR A 966 -9.69 -18.17 -3.24
CA THR A 966 -10.96 -18.11 -3.96
C THR A 966 -11.17 -16.75 -4.59
N GLU A 967 -11.74 -16.72 -5.79
CA GLU A 967 -12.36 -15.53 -6.40
C GLU A 967 -13.83 -15.50 -6.00
N GLY A 968 -14.21 -14.51 -5.21
CA GLY A 968 -15.51 -14.46 -4.56
C GLY A 968 -15.48 -14.93 -3.11
N ILE A 969 -16.58 -14.64 -2.40
CA ILE A 969 -16.66 -14.73 -0.94
C ILE A 969 -17.91 -15.49 -0.55
N ASN A 970 -17.72 -16.51 0.29
CA ASN A 970 -18.79 -17.16 1.03
C ASN A 970 -18.19 -17.87 2.24
N LEU A 971 -18.11 -17.18 3.38
CA LEU A 971 -17.50 -17.73 4.60
C LEU A 971 -18.31 -18.92 5.15
N ARG A 972 -19.65 -18.83 5.14
CA ARG A 972 -20.52 -19.88 5.69
C ARG A 972 -20.41 -21.19 4.91
N GLY A 973 -20.40 -21.12 3.58
CA GLY A 973 -20.21 -22.30 2.72
C GLY A 973 -18.84 -22.95 2.88
N MET A 974 -17.82 -22.21 3.34
CA MET A 974 -16.49 -22.79 3.61
C MET A 974 -16.41 -23.53 4.95
N TRP A 975 -17.31 -23.24 5.90
CA TRP A 975 -17.30 -23.90 7.21
C TRP A 975 -17.68 -25.38 7.15
N GLU A 976 -18.45 -25.78 6.14
CA GLU A 976 -18.82 -27.17 5.89
C GLU A 976 -17.58 -28.06 5.63
N PHE A 977 -16.49 -27.48 5.14
CA PHE A 977 -15.24 -28.18 4.81
C PHE A 977 -14.20 -28.19 5.94
N ASN A 978 -14.61 -28.10 7.22
CA ASN A 978 -13.73 -28.11 8.41
C ASN A 978 -12.83 -29.35 8.54
N THR A 979 -13.16 -30.45 7.86
CA THR A 979 -12.29 -31.64 7.78
C THR A 979 -11.00 -31.37 7.02
N ILE A 980 -11.01 -30.43 6.06
CA ILE A 980 -9.90 -30.14 5.15
C ILE A 980 -9.33 -28.74 5.38
N ILE A 981 -10.19 -27.73 5.54
CA ILE A 981 -9.84 -26.32 5.74
C ILE A 981 -9.78 -26.01 7.23
N ASP A 982 -8.78 -25.24 7.65
CA ASP A 982 -8.74 -24.66 9.00
C ASP A 982 -9.66 -23.43 9.07
N VAL A 983 -10.89 -23.66 9.49
CA VAL A 983 -11.95 -22.64 9.54
C VAL A 983 -11.66 -21.48 10.48
N ASN A 984 -10.78 -21.66 11.48
CA ASN A 984 -10.46 -20.62 12.46
C ASN A 984 -9.52 -19.54 11.90
N ASN A 985 -8.83 -19.83 10.79
CA ASN A 985 -7.82 -18.95 10.20
C ASN A 985 -8.16 -18.52 8.76
N ILE A 986 -9.43 -18.65 8.35
CA ILE A 986 -9.89 -18.14 7.06
C ILE A 986 -9.82 -16.60 7.06
N TYR A 987 -9.24 -16.03 5.99
CA TYR A 987 -9.13 -14.58 5.82
C TYR A 987 -9.76 -14.14 4.50
N THR A 988 -10.37 -12.96 4.46
CA THR A 988 -10.86 -12.33 3.23
C THR A 988 -10.48 -10.86 3.18
N ASN A 989 -10.35 -10.32 1.98
CA ASN A 989 -10.09 -8.91 1.75
C ASN A 989 -11.37 -8.04 1.74
N ASP A 990 -12.55 -8.64 1.94
CA ASP A 990 -13.82 -7.92 2.09
C ASP A 990 -14.18 -7.69 3.56
N ILE A 991 -14.05 -6.44 3.97
CA ILE A 991 -14.28 -6.02 5.34
C ILE A 991 -15.76 -6.08 5.72
N ALA A 992 -16.68 -5.81 4.78
CA ALA A 992 -18.11 -5.87 5.05
C ALA A 992 -18.55 -7.32 5.31
N ALA A 993 -18.01 -8.28 4.56
CA ALA A 993 -18.22 -9.70 4.80
C ALA A 993 -17.69 -10.16 6.16
N ILE A 994 -16.51 -9.66 6.57
CA ILE A 994 -15.93 -9.93 7.90
C ILE A 994 -16.81 -9.33 9.00
N LEU A 995 -17.24 -8.08 8.86
CA LEU A 995 -18.10 -7.41 9.84
C LEU A 995 -19.39 -8.20 10.10
N ASN A 996 -20.05 -8.64 9.03
CA ASN A 996 -21.31 -9.37 9.10
C ASN A 996 -21.17 -10.81 9.66
N THR A 997 -19.96 -11.38 9.63
CA THR A 997 -19.72 -12.78 10.00
C THR A 997 -18.97 -12.94 11.32
N TYR A 998 -17.86 -12.22 11.50
CA TYR A 998 -16.95 -12.30 12.65
C TYR A 998 -17.08 -11.11 13.61
N GLY A 999 -17.79 -10.05 13.23
CA GLY A 999 -18.03 -8.88 14.06
C GLY A 999 -17.03 -7.73 13.86
N VAL A 1000 -17.25 -6.65 14.61
CA VAL A 1000 -16.59 -5.35 14.40
C VAL A 1000 -15.09 -5.36 14.69
N GLU A 1001 -14.63 -6.08 15.72
CA GLU A 1001 -13.19 -6.16 16.06
C GLU A 1001 -12.38 -6.91 14.98
N ALA A 1002 -12.97 -7.95 14.38
CA ALA A 1002 -12.35 -8.65 13.26
C ALA A 1002 -12.27 -7.73 12.02
N ALA A 1003 -13.32 -6.94 11.76
CA ALA A 1003 -13.33 -5.95 10.69
C ALA A 1003 -12.29 -4.84 10.94
N ARG A 1004 -12.17 -4.33 12.17
CA ARG A 1004 -11.14 -3.35 12.57
C ARG A 1004 -9.73 -3.87 12.28
N ALA A 1005 -9.42 -5.10 12.70
CA ALA A 1005 -8.13 -5.73 12.44
C ALA A 1005 -7.87 -5.91 10.93
N ALA A 1006 -8.89 -6.28 10.16
CA ALA A 1006 -8.81 -6.42 8.71
C ALA A 1006 -8.57 -5.08 7.99
N ILE A 1007 -9.18 -3.98 8.43
CA ILE A 1007 -8.92 -2.63 7.89
C ILE A 1007 -7.44 -2.28 8.07
N MET A 1008 -6.88 -2.52 9.26
CA MET A 1008 -5.47 -2.24 9.53
C MET A 1008 -4.53 -3.07 8.65
N SER A 1009 -4.79 -4.37 8.48
CA SER A 1009 -3.97 -5.24 7.64
C SER A 1009 -4.07 -4.90 6.16
N GLU A 1010 -5.28 -4.62 5.65
CA GLU A 1010 -5.51 -4.28 4.25
C GLU A 1010 -4.87 -2.93 3.89
N ILE A 1011 -5.07 -1.88 4.69
CA ILE A 1011 -4.43 -0.57 4.44
C ILE A 1011 -2.90 -0.69 4.54
N GLY A 1012 -2.40 -1.43 5.54
CA GLY A 1012 -0.96 -1.70 5.68
C GLY A 1012 -0.38 -2.44 4.47
N ALA A 1013 -1.09 -3.44 3.94
CA ALA A 1013 -0.68 -4.20 2.76
C ALA A 1013 -0.61 -3.33 1.50
N VAL A 1014 -1.56 -2.39 1.33
CA VAL A 1014 -1.57 -1.44 0.21
C VAL A 1014 -0.27 -0.61 0.17
N PHE A 1015 0.19 -0.09 1.32
CA PHE A 1015 1.45 0.66 1.39
C PHE A 1015 2.70 -0.23 1.31
N GLY A 1016 2.63 -1.45 1.89
CA GLY A 1016 3.74 -2.41 1.92
C GLY A 1016 4.25 -2.81 0.53
N VAL A 1017 3.36 -2.91 -0.47
CA VAL A 1017 3.73 -3.20 -1.87
C VAL A 1017 4.68 -2.15 -2.46
N TYR A 1018 4.58 -0.90 -2.01
CA TYR A 1018 5.41 0.22 -2.50
C TYR A 1018 6.64 0.48 -1.61
N GLY A 1019 6.91 -0.37 -0.62
CA GLY A 1019 7.99 -0.16 0.35
C GLY A 1019 7.78 1.05 1.26
N ILE A 1020 6.54 1.55 1.36
CA ILE A 1020 6.16 2.65 2.23
C ILE A 1020 5.74 2.05 3.57
N SER A 1021 6.38 2.51 4.65
CA SER A 1021 6.01 2.15 6.01
C SER A 1021 5.17 3.27 6.60
N VAL A 1022 3.97 2.95 7.06
CA VAL A 1022 3.11 3.82 7.86
C VAL A 1022 3.03 3.20 9.26
N ASP A 1023 3.19 4.01 10.30
CA ASP A 1023 3.12 3.53 11.67
C ASP A 1023 1.73 2.99 12.01
N ARG A 1024 1.68 1.88 12.76
CA ARG A 1024 0.43 1.21 13.14
C ARG A 1024 -0.55 2.12 13.88
N ARG A 1025 -0.09 3.16 14.58
CA ARG A 1025 -0.95 4.04 15.38
C ARG A 1025 -1.90 4.84 14.49
N HIS A 1026 -1.42 5.32 13.34
CA HIS A 1026 -2.26 5.99 12.35
C HIS A 1026 -3.29 5.03 11.76
N LEU A 1027 -2.86 3.81 11.42
CA LEU A 1027 -3.76 2.77 10.89
C LEU A 1027 -4.84 2.38 11.91
N SER A 1028 -4.45 2.21 13.17
CA SER A 1028 -5.38 1.89 14.27
C SER A 1028 -6.39 3.01 14.48
N LEU A 1029 -5.95 4.27 14.47
CA LEU A 1029 -6.85 5.41 14.69
C LEU A 1029 -7.89 5.53 13.59
N ILE A 1030 -7.50 5.24 12.35
CA ILE A 1030 -8.41 5.27 11.19
C ILE A 1030 -9.36 4.09 11.26
N ALA A 1031 -8.89 2.87 11.55
CA ALA A 1031 -9.75 1.71 11.72
C ALA A 1031 -10.76 1.91 12.87
N ASP A 1032 -10.33 2.48 13.99
CA ASP A 1032 -11.19 2.80 15.14
C ASP A 1032 -12.23 3.86 14.76
N TYR A 1033 -11.85 4.91 14.05
CA TYR A 1033 -12.80 5.91 13.56
C TYR A 1033 -13.82 5.33 12.56
N MET A 1034 -13.43 4.35 11.75
CA MET A 1034 -14.34 3.68 10.82
C MET A 1034 -15.30 2.71 11.52
N THR A 1035 -14.98 2.28 12.74
CA THR A 1035 -15.70 1.18 13.43
C THR A 1035 -16.33 1.56 14.78
N TYR A 1036 -16.11 2.78 15.30
CA TYR A 1036 -16.59 3.17 16.65
C TYR A 1036 -18.11 3.13 16.82
N GLU A 1037 -18.88 3.25 15.74
CA GLU A 1037 -20.36 3.13 15.75
C GLU A 1037 -20.83 1.66 15.71
N GLY A 1038 -19.91 0.69 15.63
CA GLY A 1038 -20.23 -0.73 15.46
C GLY A 1038 -20.41 -1.17 14.00
N GLY A 1039 -20.27 -0.25 13.04
CA GLY A 1039 -20.41 -0.47 11.60
C GLY A 1039 -19.09 -0.34 10.82
N TYR A 1040 -19.20 -0.17 9.50
CA TYR A 1040 -18.08 0.14 8.60
C TYR A 1040 -18.32 1.50 7.92
N LYS A 1041 -17.92 2.57 8.61
CA LYS A 1041 -18.14 3.96 8.22
C LYS A 1041 -17.09 4.41 7.22
N ALA A 1042 -17.54 4.98 6.10
CA ALA A 1042 -16.68 5.49 5.04
C ALA A 1042 -16.30 6.97 5.25
N PHE A 1043 -15.20 7.41 4.63
CA PHE A 1043 -14.78 8.81 4.58
C PHE A 1043 -15.40 9.55 3.38
N ASN A 1044 -16.73 9.57 3.31
CA ASN A 1044 -17.50 10.27 2.27
C ASN A 1044 -18.63 11.11 2.89
N ARG A 1045 -19.52 11.62 2.04
CA ARG A 1045 -20.69 12.39 2.47
C ARG A 1045 -21.58 11.66 3.47
N ILE A 1046 -21.83 10.38 3.21
CA ILE A 1046 -22.73 9.54 4.01
C ILE A 1046 -22.13 9.36 5.41
N GLY A 1047 -20.83 9.09 5.49
CA GLY A 1047 -20.10 9.06 6.74
C GLY A 1047 -20.14 10.39 7.50
N MET A 1048 -20.02 11.52 6.79
CA MET A 1048 -20.05 12.86 7.39
C MET A 1048 -21.40 13.25 8.00
N ASN A 1049 -22.52 12.66 7.55
CA ASN A 1049 -23.86 12.95 8.09
C ASN A 1049 -23.98 12.66 9.60
N SER A 1050 -23.21 11.71 10.10
CA SER A 1050 -23.17 11.35 11.53
C SER A 1050 -22.33 12.31 12.38
N ASN A 1051 -21.59 13.24 11.76
CA ASN A 1051 -20.73 14.18 12.49
C ASN A 1051 -21.61 15.14 13.32
N PRO A 1052 -21.30 15.33 14.62
CA PRO A 1052 -22.12 16.14 15.52
C PRO A 1052 -22.10 17.65 15.23
N SER A 1053 -21.18 18.16 14.40
CA SER A 1053 -21.07 19.59 14.10
C SER A 1053 -21.68 19.95 12.73
N PRO A 1054 -22.85 20.64 12.68
CA PRO A 1054 -23.41 21.16 11.45
C PRO A 1054 -22.43 22.03 10.63
N PHE A 1055 -21.58 22.83 11.27
CA PHE A 1055 -20.58 23.63 10.55
C PHE A 1055 -19.49 22.77 9.90
N ALA A 1056 -19.07 21.68 10.54
CA ALA A 1056 -18.14 20.75 9.94
C ALA A 1056 -18.75 20.12 8.67
N GLN A 1057 -19.99 19.63 8.76
CA GLN A 1057 -20.75 19.08 7.62
C GLN A 1057 -20.90 20.09 6.48
N MET A 1058 -21.36 21.31 6.79
CA MET A 1058 -21.54 22.39 5.81
C MET A 1058 -20.24 22.79 5.09
N SER A 1059 -19.10 22.71 5.79
CA SER A 1059 -17.78 23.04 5.25
C SER A 1059 -17.12 21.90 4.46
N PHE A 1060 -17.68 20.68 4.53
CA PHE A 1060 -17.22 19.52 3.78
C PHE A 1060 -17.62 19.67 2.31
N GLU A 1061 -18.93 19.58 2.05
CA GLU A 1061 -19.57 19.76 0.74
C GLU A 1061 -21.09 19.96 0.85
N THR A 1062 -21.76 20.39 -0.23
CA THR A 1062 -23.23 20.54 -0.29
C THR A 1062 -23.85 21.37 0.84
N THR A 1063 -23.23 22.51 1.16
CA THR A 1063 -23.57 23.40 2.27
C THR A 1063 -25.07 23.66 2.45
N ALA A 1064 -25.81 23.93 1.37
CA ALA A 1064 -27.24 24.23 1.46
C ALA A 1064 -28.11 23.04 1.91
N LYS A 1065 -27.75 21.80 1.55
CA LYS A 1065 -28.49 20.60 1.99
C LYS A 1065 -28.31 20.41 3.50
N PHE A 1066 -27.07 20.43 3.99
CA PHE A 1066 -26.80 20.34 5.44
C PHE A 1066 -27.40 21.48 6.25
N LEU A 1067 -27.34 22.72 5.74
CA LEU A 1067 -27.97 23.86 6.39
C LEU A 1067 -29.48 23.67 6.51
N THR A 1068 -30.13 23.19 5.44
CA THR A 1068 -31.57 22.94 5.44
C THR A 1068 -31.93 21.86 6.44
N THR A 1069 -31.21 20.71 6.42
CA THR A 1069 -31.41 19.63 7.38
C THR A 1069 -31.25 20.12 8.82
N ALA A 1070 -30.15 20.80 9.14
CA ALA A 1070 -29.88 21.32 10.48
C ALA A 1070 -30.91 22.36 10.95
N THR A 1071 -31.44 23.17 10.02
CA THR A 1071 -32.48 24.16 10.35
C THR A 1071 -33.83 23.50 10.60
N VAL A 1072 -34.15 22.44 9.86
CA VAL A 1072 -35.40 21.67 10.01
C VAL A 1072 -35.38 20.81 11.28
N SER A 1073 -34.25 20.18 11.60
CA SER A 1073 -34.06 19.41 12.85
C SER A 1073 -33.92 20.30 14.09
N GLY A 1074 -33.53 21.56 13.92
CA GLY A 1074 -33.24 22.47 15.03
C GLY A 1074 -31.91 22.17 15.73
N ASP A 1075 -30.93 21.68 14.98
CA ASP A 1075 -29.63 21.28 15.52
C ASP A 1075 -28.85 22.46 16.10
N VAL A 1076 -28.12 22.20 17.18
CA VAL A 1076 -27.28 23.18 17.87
C VAL A 1076 -25.82 22.77 17.75
N ASP A 1077 -24.99 23.63 17.16
CA ASP A 1077 -23.54 23.40 17.09
C ASP A 1077 -22.87 23.87 18.40
N THR A 1078 -22.09 22.99 19.03
CA THR A 1078 -21.38 23.25 20.30
C THR A 1078 -20.13 24.12 20.12
N LEU A 1079 -19.73 24.41 18.88
CA LEU A 1079 -18.53 25.17 18.53
C LEU A 1079 -17.26 24.55 19.09
N GLU A 1080 -17.21 23.22 19.17
CA GLU A 1080 -16.02 22.50 19.63
C GLU A 1080 -15.14 22.04 18.46
N SER A 1081 -15.74 21.77 17.29
CA SER A 1081 -15.02 21.37 16.10
C SER A 1081 -14.09 22.49 15.58
N PRO A 1082 -12.92 22.15 15.01
CA PRO A 1082 -12.03 23.14 14.40
C PRO A 1082 -12.72 23.95 13.31
N SER A 1083 -13.49 23.32 12.42
CA SER A 1083 -14.23 24.02 11.35
C SER A 1083 -15.23 25.04 11.91
N ALA A 1084 -16.05 24.67 12.91
CA ALA A 1084 -17.02 25.60 13.51
C ALA A 1084 -16.32 26.83 14.13
N ARG A 1085 -15.22 26.60 14.85
CA ARG A 1085 -14.44 27.68 15.48
C ARG A 1085 -13.80 28.60 14.45
N ILE A 1086 -13.24 28.05 13.37
CA ILE A 1086 -12.65 28.84 12.30
C ILE A 1086 -13.71 29.72 11.62
N VAL A 1087 -14.91 29.18 11.36
CA VAL A 1087 -16.03 29.93 10.76
C VAL A 1087 -16.40 31.15 11.60
N LEU A 1088 -16.43 31.01 12.93
CA LEU A 1088 -16.76 32.10 13.86
C LEU A 1088 -15.56 32.94 14.34
N GLY A 1089 -14.34 32.64 13.86
CA GLY A 1089 -13.12 33.33 14.27
C GLY A 1089 -12.69 33.07 15.73
N GLN A 1090 -13.10 31.94 16.31
CA GLN A 1090 -12.68 31.51 17.65
C GLN A 1090 -11.37 30.71 17.60
N VAL A 1091 -10.65 30.70 18.73
CA VAL A 1091 -9.42 29.88 18.89
C VAL A 1091 -9.78 28.40 18.91
N VAL A 1092 -9.12 27.60 18.07
CA VAL A 1092 -9.33 26.14 17.99
C VAL A 1092 -8.91 25.47 19.30
N ARG A 1093 -9.76 24.57 19.83
CA ARG A 1093 -9.49 23.80 21.07
C ARG A 1093 -8.58 22.59 20.83
N GLY A 1094 -7.43 22.80 20.21
CA GLY A 1094 -6.40 21.80 19.96
C GLY A 1094 -5.00 22.40 20.15
N GLY A 1095 -4.01 21.55 20.44
CA GLY A 1095 -2.64 21.98 20.73
C GLY A 1095 -2.58 23.04 21.84
N THR A 1096 -2.03 24.21 21.51
CA THR A 1096 -1.89 25.36 22.43
C THR A 1096 -3.23 25.96 22.88
N GLY A 1097 -4.32 25.73 22.14
CA GLY A 1097 -5.66 26.17 22.50
C GLY A 1097 -6.46 25.18 23.33
N ALA A 1098 -5.88 24.04 23.73
CA ALA A 1098 -6.56 23.00 24.51
C ALA A 1098 -6.74 23.36 26.00
N PHE A 1099 -6.14 24.45 26.48
CA PHE A 1099 -6.22 24.92 27.87
C PHE A 1099 -6.24 26.44 27.95
N ASP A 1100 -6.68 26.95 29.11
CA ASP A 1100 -6.66 28.38 29.43
C ASP A 1100 -5.46 28.72 30.32
N VAL A 1101 -4.83 29.86 30.06
CA VAL A 1101 -3.80 30.44 30.93
C VAL A 1101 -4.43 31.51 31.82
N ARG A 1102 -4.31 31.35 33.14
CA ARG A 1102 -4.79 32.34 34.13
C ARG A 1102 -3.63 32.86 34.97
N MET A 1103 -3.62 34.18 35.19
CA MET A 1103 -2.63 34.81 36.08
C MET A 1103 -3.10 34.74 37.53
N LEU A 1104 -2.25 34.19 38.41
CA LEU A 1104 -2.47 34.24 39.86
C LEU A 1104 -2.29 35.67 40.36
N VAL A 1105 -3.41 36.34 40.64
CA VAL A 1105 -3.39 37.66 41.28
C VAL A 1105 -3.14 37.45 42.76
N LYS A 1106 -1.94 37.79 43.25
CA LYS A 1106 -1.69 37.88 44.69
C LYS A 1106 -2.59 39.00 45.24
N SER A 1107 -3.54 38.65 46.11
CA SER A 1107 -4.34 39.66 46.81
C SER A 1107 -3.41 40.60 47.59
N SER A 1108 -3.25 41.84 47.13
CA SER A 1108 -2.61 42.87 47.93
C SER A 1108 -3.49 43.14 49.16
N PRO A 1109 -2.95 43.24 50.40
CA PRO A 1109 -3.71 43.58 51.60
C PRO A 1109 -4.08 45.07 51.65
N LEU A 1110 -4.59 45.62 50.54
CA LEU A 1110 -5.05 47.00 50.39
C LEU A 1110 -6.40 47.01 49.67
N ALA A 1111 -7.38 46.32 50.26
CA ALA A 1111 -8.81 46.46 49.96
C ALA A 1111 -9.63 46.01 51.19
N LYS A 1112 -9.35 46.63 52.34
CA LYS A 1112 -10.32 46.74 53.46
C LYS A 1112 -10.85 48.16 53.50
N SER A 1113 -11.50 48.59 52.43
CA SER A 1113 -12.49 49.66 52.46
C SER A 1113 -13.37 49.52 51.23
N GLU A 1114 -14.67 49.49 51.49
CA GLU A 1114 -15.78 49.37 50.54
C GLU A 1114 -16.18 47.93 50.17
N GLY A 1115 -17.28 47.54 50.79
CA GLY A 1115 -17.82 46.19 50.80
C GLY A 1115 -18.53 45.83 49.51
N TRP A 1116 -18.16 44.68 48.96
CA TRP A 1116 -19.04 43.86 48.15
C TRP A 1116 -18.90 42.42 48.65
N ILE A 1117 -19.92 41.98 49.39
CA ILE A 1117 -20.08 40.58 49.81
C ILE A 1117 -20.53 39.82 48.58
N MET A 1118 -19.66 38.98 48.02
CA MET A 1118 -20.06 37.90 47.12
C MET A 1118 -19.82 36.58 47.84
N LYS A 1119 -20.93 35.91 48.16
CA LYS A 1119 -20.98 34.58 48.77
C LYS A 1119 -20.19 33.58 47.92
N GLU A 1120 -19.35 32.80 48.59
CA GLU A 1120 -18.84 31.54 48.08
C GLU A 1120 -20.01 30.55 47.93
N THR A 1121 -20.46 30.34 46.69
CA THR A 1121 -21.07 29.07 46.31
C THR A 1121 -20.03 28.28 45.54
N VAL A 1122 -19.39 27.36 46.27
CA VAL A 1122 -18.73 26.19 45.71
C VAL A 1122 -19.80 25.41 44.95
N VAL A 1123 -19.71 25.40 43.62
CA VAL A 1123 -20.34 24.37 42.81
C VAL A 1123 -19.19 23.61 42.17
N GLY A 1124 -18.98 22.40 42.67
CA GLY A 1124 -18.12 21.43 42.01
C GLY A 1124 -18.77 21.00 40.70
N HIS A 1125 -17.95 20.95 39.66
CA HIS A 1125 -18.06 19.97 38.59
C HIS A 1125 -16.66 19.49 38.23
#